data_AF-A0A9X1UN23-F1
#
_entry.id   AF-A0A9X1UN23-F1
#
_cell.length_a   1.000
_cell.length_b   1.000
_cell.length_c   1.000
_cell.angle_alpha   90.00
_cell.angle_beta   90.00
_cell.angle_gamma   90.00
#
_symmetry.space_group_name_H-M   'P 1'
#
loop_
_entity.id
_entity.type
_entity.pdbx_description
1 polymer ?
#
loop_
_entity_poly.entity_id
_entity_poly.type
_entity_poly.pdbx_seq_one_letter_code
_entity_poly.pdbx_strand_id
1 'polypeptide(L)'
;MSYLQFPRFAFTGKFQADVSTVNNDPRHFDNEHFEASFQEFQSKDAMNGWWNPTGTAIMRFTDCTVKSLRGLTGQLLTDPQSDPLIGCTVGNSLSRPAGKLVDLDTDWQLASNIYGLEVSLIGTDGLPIMTAAYESNPFRDLWFTRSTAGGDSGASAMFQSVLTNIVWHRDLKSALLDQLRSASERDEVSIRLSTYGYQQRVKKNGVLVPDFGYGILLGNIGPAKASQPRSFILGRRFMPTTSNGAGDLVSGNGIGCFSSFVDEQTGSLNVDLSNALPLGEGYKIAPVSGQPLQFAVLLDESVTQDAELTKDGYIALGNVDQTQNLQDIEGGLQSLPLPGNLLQKVRGKPLAIVQAVDGSGSATVCVREAPHGLEVRADAFTFKLDPNDLVQNRTQTSLYAARYGEPCAHQKLDFWIGSPAPDYSNTPASGKAGATPRALLPVNNVPGGLQLTPERAQTDERGVARIAITGPESMGNPRGYIDGQLYVVSYNFAGGNTAIQQPYDKLAIVVFSTFPARDEPIDLDNPRWEDVQPILQQYANLYPVMSQGLFDFSKQEVADSAAFVMHFVFNKTIDDPDQMPVTRDLSATKRRMLINYFRNVMNRTGKTMDRQVLFGKRCPLRELAGDRGAAPDLTGIATRRIGSKS
;
A
#
# COMPACT_ATOMS: atom_id res chain seq x y z
N MET A 1 -4.57 11.59 -11.59
CA MET A 1 -4.34 10.30 -12.24
C MET A 1 -5.60 9.50 -12.04
N SER A 2 -6.07 8.75 -13.03
CA SER A 2 -7.26 7.93 -12.79
C SER A 2 -7.29 6.64 -13.59
N TYR A 3 -7.15 5.52 -12.88
CA TYR A 3 -7.45 4.19 -13.37
C TYR A 3 -8.95 3.98 -13.66
N LEU A 4 -9.84 4.90 -13.23
CA LEU A 4 -11.27 4.87 -13.56
C LEU A 4 -11.59 5.56 -14.90
N GLN A 5 -10.65 6.30 -15.49
CA GLN A 5 -10.87 6.93 -16.79
C GLN A 5 -10.50 5.99 -17.94
N PHE A 6 -11.13 6.19 -19.10
CA PHE A 6 -10.75 5.50 -20.33
C PHE A 6 -9.59 6.21 -21.03
N PRO A 7 -8.72 5.47 -21.75
CA PRO A 7 -8.70 4.02 -21.89
C PRO A 7 -8.03 3.33 -20.69
N ARG A 8 -8.40 2.08 -20.39
CA ARG A 8 -7.80 1.31 -19.28
C ARG A 8 -7.74 -0.18 -19.54
N PHE A 9 -6.93 -0.91 -18.77
CA PHE A 9 -6.99 -2.36 -18.71
C PHE A 9 -6.93 -2.89 -17.28
N ALA A 10 -7.54 -4.06 -17.08
CA ALA A 10 -7.54 -4.79 -15.83
C ALA A 10 -6.63 -6.03 -15.91
N PHE A 11 -5.94 -6.33 -14.81
CA PHE A 11 -5.19 -7.56 -14.63
C PHE A 11 -5.51 -8.18 -13.27
N THR A 12 -5.47 -9.51 -13.18
CA THR A 12 -5.74 -10.22 -11.93
C THR A 12 -4.77 -11.37 -11.74
N GLY A 13 -4.46 -11.67 -10.49
CA GLY A 13 -3.56 -12.75 -10.09
C GLY A 13 -3.38 -12.77 -8.58
N LYS A 14 -2.17 -13.09 -8.13
CA LYS A 14 -1.79 -13.08 -6.72
C LYS A 14 -0.73 -12.01 -6.45
N PHE A 15 -0.67 -11.58 -5.20
CA PHE A 15 0.53 -10.94 -4.67
C PHE A 15 1.15 -11.85 -3.61
N GLN A 16 2.46 -11.73 -3.42
CA GLN A 16 3.14 -12.23 -2.24
C GLN A 16 3.58 -11.04 -1.39
N ALA A 17 3.29 -11.09 -0.10
CA ALA A 17 3.88 -10.21 0.91
C ALA A 17 4.40 -11.10 2.05
N ASP A 18 5.65 -10.94 2.47
CA ASP A 18 6.23 -11.70 3.59
C ASP A 18 6.92 -10.76 4.60
N VAL A 19 6.16 -9.80 5.12
CA VAL A 19 6.66 -8.84 6.13
C VAL A 19 7.15 -9.54 7.39
N SER A 20 8.26 -9.07 7.97
CA SER A 20 8.57 -9.43 9.35
C SER A 20 7.47 -8.86 10.24
N THR A 21 7.08 -9.61 11.27
CA THR A 21 6.09 -9.15 12.25
C THR A 21 6.69 -8.95 13.64
N VAL A 22 8.01 -9.16 13.77
CA VAL A 22 8.74 -8.80 15.00
C VAL A 22 8.75 -7.28 15.19
N ASN A 23 8.83 -6.49 14.12
CA ASN A 23 8.84 -5.03 14.16
C ASN A 23 7.45 -4.39 14.31
N ASN A 24 6.40 -5.19 14.51
CA ASN A 24 5.05 -4.69 14.75
C ASN A 24 4.83 -4.27 16.22
N ASP A 25 5.65 -4.75 17.15
CA ASP A 25 5.58 -4.29 18.53
C ASP A 25 6.71 -3.28 18.78
N PRO A 26 6.41 -1.99 19.08
CA PRO A 26 7.43 -1.00 19.39
C PRO A 26 8.37 -1.47 20.51
N ARG A 27 7.88 -2.25 21.47
CA ARG A 27 8.68 -2.73 22.61
C ARG A 27 9.80 -3.69 22.19
N HIS A 28 9.71 -4.30 21.00
CA HIS A 28 10.79 -5.14 20.45
C HIS A 28 11.99 -4.34 19.92
N PHE A 29 11.86 -3.01 19.76
CA PHE A 29 12.99 -2.17 19.36
C PHE A 29 13.96 -1.93 20.53
N ASP A 30 13.53 -2.14 21.77
CA ASP A 30 14.37 -1.92 22.94
C ASP A 30 15.39 -3.05 23.16
N ASN A 31 16.65 -2.80 22.79
CA ASN A 31 17.73 -3.78 22.93
C ASN A 31 17.95 -4.24 24.38
N GLU A 32 17.69 -3.38 25.38
CA GLU A 32 17.91 -3.73 26.79
C GLU A 32 16.91 -4.79 27.28
N HIS A 33 15.66 -4.68 26.83
CA HIS A 33 14.56 -5.55 27.23
C HIS A 33 14.19 -6.60 26.17
N PHE A 34 14.94 -6.69 25.07
CA PHE A 34 14.68 -7.67 24.02
C PHE A 34 14.92 -9.10 24.51
N GLU A 35 13.97 -9.99 24.22
CA GLU A 35 14.05 -11.40 24.57
C GLU A 35 14.07 -12.24 23.29
N ALA A 36 14.94 -13.26 23.23
CA ALA A 36 15.09 -14.09 22.03
C ALA A 36 13.78 -14.77 21.58
N SER A 37 12.85 -15.03 22.52
CA SER A 37 11.53 -15.55 22.20
C SER A 37 10.70 -14.62 21.31
N PHE A 38 10.99 -13.32 21.26
CA PHE A 38 10.32 -12.38 20.32
C PHE A 38 10.69 -12.65 18.86
N GLN A 39 11.67 -13.52 18.60
CA GLN A 39 12.01 -13.99 17.25
C GLN A 39 11.31 -15.32 16.88
N GLU A 40 10.58 -15.91 17.82
CA GLU A 40 9.82 -17.14 17.59
C GLU A 40 8.41 -16.83 17.07
N PHE A 41 7.77 -17.81 16.44
CA PHE A 41 6.36 -17.70 16.07
C PHE A 41 5.50 -17.56 17.33
N GLN A 42 4.39 -16.83 17.21
CA GLN A 42 3.39 -16.77 18.26
C GLN A 42 2.86 -18.15 18.64
N SER A 43 2.54 -18.30 19.91
CA SER A 43 1.85 -19.46 20.47
C SER A 43 0.51 -19.02 21.05
N LYS A 44 -0.25 -19.96 21.60
CA LYS A 44 -1.50 -19.64 22.30
C LYS A 44 -1.29 -18.70 23.49
N ASP A 45 -0.14 -18.80 24.15
CA ASP A 45 0.10 -18.15 25.44
C ASP A 45 1.09 -16.97 25.35
N ALA A 46 1.79 -16.81 24.21
CA ALA A 46 2.78 -15.76 24.01
C ALA A 46 2.70 -15.20 22.59
N MET A 47 2.67 -13.86 22.48
CA MET A 47 2.64 -13.16 21.20
C MET A 47 3.96 -13.32 20.43
N ASN A 48 5.11 -13.31 21.11
CA ASN A 48 6.44 -13.44 20.47
C ASN A 48 6.57 -12.54 19.23
N GLY A 49 7.20 -13.03 18.15
CA GLY A 49 7.32 -12.34 16.86
C GLY A 49 6.14 -12.54 15.92
N TRP A 50 4.96 -12.87 16.47
CA TRP A 50 3.68 -12.98 15.77
C TRP A 50 3.65 -14.07 14.69
N TRP A 51 2.90 -13.86 13.60
CA TRP A 51 2.60 -14.89 12.62
C TRP A 51 3.71 -15.09 11.58
N ASN A 52 4.65 -14.15 11.42
CA ASN A 52 5.78 -14.24 10.49
C ASN A 52 7.04 -13.54 11.00
N PRO A 53 7.72 -14.09 12.02
CA PRO A 53 8.99 -13.54 12.50
C PRO A 53 10.13 -13.67 11.49
N THR A 54 10.02 -14.53 10.48
CA THR A 54 11.06 -14.80 9.49
C THR A 54 10.83 -14.10 8.15
N GLY A 55 9.99 -13.06 8.13
CA GLY A 55 9.65 -12.34 6.91
C GLY A 55 10.82 -11.58 6.29
N THR A 56 10.90 -11.57 4.94
CA THR A 56 11.93 -10.84 4.18
C THR A 56 11.45 -9.48 3.66
N ALA A 57 10.20 -9.12 3.96
CA ALA A 57 9.50 -7.92 3.51
C ALA A 57 9.32 -7.81 1.98
N ILE A 58 9.52 -8.90 1.21
CA ILE A 58 9.25 -8.94 -0.22
C ILE A 58 7.78 -8.64 -0.50
N MET A 59 7.55 -7.79 -1.50
CA MET A 59 6.27 -7.58 -2.18
C MET A 59 6.46 -7.83 -3.67
N ARG A 60 5.68 -8.76 -4.24
CA ARG A 60 5.76 -9.07 -5.67
C ARG A 60 4.45 -9.62 -6.24
N PHE A 61 4.27 -9.46 -7.54
CA PHE A 61 3.16 -10.04 -8.29
C PHE A 61 3.45 -11.48 -8.66
N THR A 62 2.43 -12.33 -8.71
CA THR A 62 2.51 -13.74 -9.09
C THR A 62 1.29 -14.10 -9.93
N ASP A 63 1.51 -14.70 -11.08
CA ASP A 63 0.45 -15.15 -12.01
C ASP A 63 -0.55 -14.04 -12.43
N CYS A 64 -0.10 -12.79 -12.42
CA CYS A 64 -0.92 -11.66 -12.82
C CYS A 64 -0.98 -11.57 -14.35
N THR A 65 -2.18 -11.59 -14.91
CA THR A 65 -2.42 -11.56 -16.35
C THR A 65 -3.45 -10.51 -16.72
N VAL A 66 -3.25 -9.81 -17.83
CA VAL A 66 -4.24 -8.86 -18.37
C VAL A 66 -5.48 -9.62 -18.80
N LYS A 67 -6.64 -9.23 -18.27
CA LYS A 67 -7.92 -9.93 -18.46
C LYS A 67 -8.87 -9.21 -19.38
N SER A 68 -8.89 -7.89 -19.33
CA SER A 68 -9.82 -7.10 -20.13
C SER A 68 -9.30 -5.69 -20.37
N LEU A 69 -9.80 -5.10 -21.45
CA LEU A 69 -9.47 -3.75 -21.87
C LEU A 69 -10.77 -2.93 -22.01
N ARG A 70 -10.69 -1.63 -21.76
CA ARG A 70 -11.70 -0.66 -22.14
C ARG A 70 -11.07 0.47 -22.94
N GLY A 71 -11.40 0.53 -24.24
CA GLY A 71 -10.89 1.57 -25.15
C GLY A 71 -11.49 2.95 -24.85
N LEU A 72 -11.14 3.95 -25.67
CA LEU A 72 -11.58 5.35 -25.49
C LEU A 72 -13.10 5.55 -25.39
N THR A 73 -13.90 4.68 -26.03
CA THR A 73 -15.37 4.75 -26.00
C THR A 73 -15.98 3.99 -24.81
N GLY A 74 -15.15 3.36 -23.97
CA GLY A 74 -15.59 2.51 -22.87
C GLY A 74 -15.98 1.08 -23.26
N GLN A 75 -15.86 0.71 -24.54
CA GLN A 75 -16.13 -0.65 -25.03
C GLN A 75 -15.24 -1.67 -24.34
N LEU A 76 -15.86 -2.69 -23.73
CA LEU A 76 -15.16 -3.81 -23.10
C LEU A 76 -14.66 -4.81 -24.15
N LEU A 77 -13.39 -5.18 -24.05
CA LEU A 77 -12.76 -6.23 -24.86
C LEU A 77 -12.15 -7.28 -23.92
N THR A 78 -12.47 -8.54 -24.15
CA THR A 78 -11.97 -9.70 -23.37
C THR A 78 -11.39 -10.80 -24.25
N ASP A 79 -11.45 -10.65 -25.57
CA ASP A 79 -10.94 -11.64 -26.54
C ASP A 79 -9.51 -11.27 -26.97
N PRO A 80 -8.51 -12.14 -26.74
CA PRO A 80 -7.14 -11.94 -27.23
C PRO A 80 -7.00 -11.74 -28.75
N GLN A 81 -7.98 -12.16 -29.55
CA GLN A 81 -8.01 -11.87 -30.99
C GLN A 81 -8.34 -10.40 -31.30
N SER A 82 -8.98 -9.70 -30.37
CA SER A 82 -9.33 -8.28 -30.52
C SER A 82 -8.15 -7.36 -30.22
N ASP A 83 -7.30 -7.72 -29.25
CA ASP A 83 -6.08 -6.97 -28.92
C ASP A 83 -5.06 -7.91 -28.24
N PRO A 84 -3.80 -7.96 -28.71
CA PRO A 84 -2.78 -8.89 -28.20
C PRO A 84 -2.30 -8.58 -26.78
N LEU A 85 -2.72 -7.45 -26.19
CA LEU A 85 -2.45 -7.15 -24.79
C LEU A 85 -3.17 -8.12 -23.84
N ILE A 86 -4.33 -8.65 -24.22
CA ILE A 86 -5.09 -9.59 -23.38
C ILE A 86 -4.31 -10.91 -23.28
N GLY A 87 -4.10 -11.38 -22.05
CA GLY A 87 -3.28 -12.54 -21.74
C GLY A 87 -1.80 -12.24 -21.51
N CYS A 88 -1.33 -11.00 -21.74
CA CYS A 88 0.01 -10.60 -21.33
C CYS A 88 0.17 -10.67 -19.81
N THR A 89 1.37 -10.97 -19.35
CA THR A 89 1.71 -11.04 -17.93
C THR A 89 2.05 -9.64 -17.40
N VAL A 90 1.49 -9.29 -16.25
CA VAL A 90 1.92 -8.13 -15.45
C VAL A 90 2.83 -8.66 -14.34
N GLY A 91 4.12 -8.35 -14.45
CA GLY A 91 5.18 -8.94 -13.64
C GLY A 91 5.95 -7.93 -12.82
N ASN A 92 7.10 -8.36 -12.34
CA ASN A 92 7.99 -7.61 -11.45
C ASN A 92 9.23 -7.13 -12.22
N SER A 93 10.26 -6.67 -11.50
CA SER A 93 11.52 -6.34 -12.15
C SER A 93 12.14 -7.51 -12.93
N LEU A 94 12.72 -7.20 -14.08
CA LEU A 94 13.42 -8.18 -14.92
C LEU A 94 14.87 -8.44 -14.47
N SER A 95 15.45 -7.54 -13.68
CA SER A 95 16.88 -7.57 -13.36
C SER A 95 17.24 -7.07 -11.95
N ARG A 96 16.24 -6.65 -11.17
CA ARG A 96 16.43 -6.14 -9.80
C ARG A 96 15.68 -7.03 -8.79
N PRO A 97 16.00 -6.95 -7.49
CA PRO A 97 15.21 -7.62 -6.46
C PRO A 97 13.75 -7.17 -6.48
N ALA A 98 12.90 -7.97 -5.84
CA ALA A 98 11.50 -7.63 -5.64
C ALA A 98 11.34 -6.37 -4.78
N GLY A 99 10.19 -5.69 -4.93
CA GLY A 99 9.82 -4.58 -4.06
C GLY A 99 9.72 -5.00 -2.60
N LYS A 100 9.63 -4.01 -1.71
CA LYS A 100 9.53 -4.22 -0.26
C LYS A 100 8.28 -3.57 0.30
N LEU A 101 7.50 -4.31 1.08
CA LEU A 101 6.38 -3.75 1.85
C LEU A 101 6.88 -3.37 3.24
N VAL A 102 6.79 -2.10 3.60
CA VAL A 102 7.31 -1.56 4.87
C VAL A 102 6.35 -0.53 5.41
N ASP A 103 6.06 -0.60 6.71
CA ASP A 103 5.28 0.42 7.41
C ASP A 103 5.98 1.78 7.42
N LEU A 104 5.22 2.84 7.67
CA LEU A 104 5.82 4.14 7.93
C LEU A 104 6.62 4.13 9.24
N ASP A 105 6.02 3.54 10.26
CA ASP A 105 6.47 3.49 11.65
C ASP A 105 5.78 2.32 12.36
N THR A 106 6.40 1.75 13.40
CA THR A 106 5.81 0.66 14.19
C THR A 106 4.54 1.08 14.93
N ASP A 107 4.38 2.36 15.28
CA ASP A 107 3.15 2.90 15.86
C ASP A 107 2.14 3.35 14.78
N TRP A 108 2.43 3.12 13.49
CA TRP A 108 1.56 3.43 12.35
C TRP A 108 1.65 2.36 11.25
N GLN A 109 1.28 1.13 11.60
CA GLN A 109 1.32 -0.07 10.74
C GLN A 109 0.25 -0.09 9.64
N LEU A 110 -0.63 0.92 9.60
CA LEU A 110 -1.84 0.93 8.75
C LEU A 110 -1.70 1.88 7.56
N ALA A 111 -0.46 2.14 7.15
CA ALA A 111 -0.10 2.84 5.93
C ALA A 111 1.23 2.28 5.39
N SER A 112 1.27 0.96 5.14
CA SER A 112 2.46 0.34 4.56
C SER A 112 2.68 0.81 3.13
N ASN A 113 3.93 1.09 2.80
CA ASN A 113 4.41 1.52 1.49
C ASN A 113 5.05 0.36 0.75
N ILE A 114 4.92 0.36 -0.58
CA ILE A 114 5.67 -0.53 -1.46
C ILE A 114 6.87 0.25 -2.03
N TYR A 115 8.08 -0.10 -1.58
CA TYR A 115 9.34 0.48 -2.04
C TYR A 115 9.98 -0.36 -3.13
N GLY A 116 10.54 0.30 -4.15
CA GLY A 116 11.36 -0.35 -5.19
C GLY A 116 10.63 -1.34 -6.09
N LEU A 117 9.29 -1.33 -6.12
CA LEU A 117 8.52 -2.15 -7.04
C LEU A 117 8.71 -1.64 -8.47
N GLU A 118 9.13 -2.54 -9.36
CA GLU A 118 9.07 -2.35 -10.80
C GLU A 118 7.96 -3.22 -11.36
N VAL A 119 7.14 -2.66 -12.23
CA VAL A 119 6.07 -3.36 -12.93
C VAL A 119 6.51 -3.62 -14.36
N SER A 120 6.47 -4.87 -14.79
CA SER A 120 6.74 -5.25 -16.17
C SER A 120 5.46 -5.67 -16.90
N LEU A 121 5.36 -5.37 -18.19
CA LEU A 121 4.42 -6.03 -19.10
C LEU A 121 5.21 -7.00 -19.98
N ILE A 122 4.83 -8.27 -19.97
CA ILE A 122 5.50 -9.36 -20.71
C ILE A 122 4.48 -9.97 -21.67
N GLY A 123 4.87 -10.13 -22.94
CA GLY A 123 4.02 -10.72 -23.96
C GLY A 123 3.73 -12.19 -23.70
N THR A 124 2.72 -12.73 -24.38
CA THR A 124 2.38 -14.17 -24.33
C THR A 124 3.47 -15.07 -24.90
N ASP A 125 4.41 -14.50 -25.65
CA ASP A 125 5.65 -15.13 -26.12
C ASP A 125 6.80 -15.10 -25.09
N GLY A 126 6.57 -14.54 -23.90
CA GLY A 126 7.54 -14.44 -22.81
C GLY A 126 8.54 -13.30 -22.93
N LEU A 127 8.43 -12.44 -23.95
CA LEU A 127 9.37 -11.34 -24.17
C LEU A 127 8.85 -10.03 -23.54
N PRO A 128 9.73 -9.21 -22.94
CA PRO A 128 9.33 -7.97 -22.28
C PRO A 128 8.82 -6.95 -23.29
N ILE A 129 7.75 -6.24 -22.94
CA ILE A 129 7.15 -5.15 -23.71
C ILE A 129 7.46 -3.81 -23.05
N MET A 130 7.24 -3.74 -21.73
CA MET A 130 7.39 -2.51 -20.96
C MET A 130 7.90 -2.83 -19.56
N THR A 131 8.70 -1.94 -18.99
CA THR A 131 9.01 -1.89 -17.55
C THR A 131 8.82 -0.48 -17.04
N ALA A 132 8.32 -0.32 -15.82
CA ALA A 132 8.14 0.99 -15.20
C ALA A 132 8.32 0.91 -13.67
N ALA A 133 8.76 1.99 -13.05
CA ALA A 133 8.87 2.10 -11.61
C ALA A 133 7.53 2.48 -11.00
N TYR A 134 7.08 1.75 -9.98
CA TYR A 134 5.96 2.17 -9.14
C TYR A 134 6.44 3.27 -8.20
N GLU A 135 5.79 4.44 -8.22
CA GLU A 135 6.07 5.50 -7.25
C GLU A 135 5.53 5.08 -5.89
N SER A 136 6.39 4.98 -4.88
CA SER A 136 6.01 4.50 -3.55
C SER A 136 4.93 5.37 -2.93
N ASN A 137 3.81 4.74 -2.58
CA ASN A 137 2.69 5.39 -1.93
C ASN A 137 1.95 4.36 -1.07
N PRO A 138 1.45 4.73 0.13
CA PRO A 138 0.87 3.77 1.04
C PRO A 138 -0.52 3.35 0.60
N PHE A 139 -0.97 2.19 1.09
CA PHE A 139 -2.37 1.83 0.91
C PHE A 139 -3.30 2.79 1.65
N ARG A 140 -4.55 2.84 1.17
CA ARG A 140 -5.69 3.52 1.79
C ARG A 140 -6.91 2.61 1.79
N ASP A 141 -7.97 3.10 2.44
CA ASP A 141 -9.29 2.47 2.47
C ASP A 141 -9.22 1.01 2.94
N LEU A 142 -8.49 0.82 4.05
CA LEU A 142 -8.35 -0.49 4.71
C LEU A 142 -9.71 -0.93 5.26
N TRP A 143 -10.02 -2.21 5.06
CA TRP A 143 -11.24 -2.82 5.57
C TRP A 143 -10.91 -4.20 6.14
N PHE A 144 -10.85 -4.29 7.48
CA PHE A 144 -10.38 -5.47 8.20
C PHE A 144 -11.38 -6.63 8.18
N THR A 145 -12.67 -6.35 8.16
CA THR A 145 -13.71 -7.39 8.16
C THR A 145 -14.37 -7.55 6.80
N ARG A 146 -13.64 -7.34 5.70
CA ARG A 146 -14.22 -7.54 4.37
C ARG A 146 -14.65 -8.99 4.17
N SER A 147 -13.89 -9.94 4.71
CA SER A 147 -14.31 -11.34 4.83
C SER A 147 -14.54 -11.73 6.29
N THR A 148 -15.14 -12.90 6.50
CA THR A 148 -15.35 -13.48 7.84
C THR A 148 -14.08 -14.07 8.46
N ALA A 149 -12.95 -14.09 7.74
CA ALA A 149 -11.67 -14.47 8.31
C ALA A 149 -11.17 -13.38 9.28
N GLY A 150 -10.36 -13.77 10.28
CA GLY A 150 -9.78 -12.82 11.23
C GLY A 150 -8.44 -12.25 10.78
N GLY A 151 -8.04 -11.10 11.33
CA GLY A 151 -6.75 -10.46 11.08
C GLY A 151 -6.54 -10.11 9.59
N ASP A 152 -5.30 -10.22 9.11
CA ASP A 152 -4.92 -9.85 7.74
C ASP A 152 -5.63 -10.72 6.68
N SER A 153 -6.03 -11.94 7.04
CA SER A 153 -6.86 -12.79 6.17
C SER A 153 -8.27 -12.23 5.97
N GLY A 154 -8.81 -11.53 6.96
CA GLY A 154 -10.08 -10.81 6.88
C GLY A 154 -10.01 -9.56 6.00
N ALA A 155 -8.81 -8.98 5.97
CA ALA A 155 -8.58 -7.62 5.54
C ALA A 155 -8.45 -7.46 4.03
N SER A 156 -8.58 -6.20 3.63
CA SER A 156 -8.38 -5.75 2.25
C SER A 156 -7.92 -4.31 2.22
N ALA A 157 -7.07 -3.97 1.25
CA ALA A 157 -6.43 -2.66 1.15
C ALA A 157 -6.32 -2.24 -0.31
N MET A 158 -6.24 -0.93 -0.56
CA MET A 158 -6.06 -0.37 -1.89
C MET A 158 -4.81 0.51 -1.97
N PHE A 159 -3.87 0.15 -2.84
CA PHE A 159 -2.75 1.00 -3.23
C PHE A 159 -3.09 1.72 -4.52
N GLN A 160 -2.85 3.01 -4.57
CA GLN A 160 -3.00 3.81 -5.78
C GLN A 160 -1.77 4.67 -5.96
N SER A 161 -1.23 4.64 -7.17
CA SER A 161 -0.05 5.44 -7.51
C SER A 161 0.06 5.61 -9.02
N VAL A 162 1.23 6.05 -9.46
CA VAL A 162 1.64 6.11 -10.86
C VAL A 162 2.80 5.18 -11.15
N LEU A 163 2.86 4.71 -12.39
CA LEU A 163 4.06 4.13 -12.98
C LEU A 163 4.84 5.23 -13.70
N THR A 164 6.11 5.36 -13.34
CA THR A 164 7.05 6.36 -13.85
C THR A 164 8.24 5.67 -14.52
N ASN A 165 9.12 6.43 -15.17
CA ASN A 165 10.32 5.90 -15.82
C ASN A 165 10.01 4.73 -16.77
N ILE A 166 8.95 4.89 -17.58
CA ILE A 166 8.46 3.85 -18.47
C ILE A 166 9.50 3.59 -19.57
N VAL A 167 9.97 2.35 -19.68
CA VAL A 167 10.86 1.87 -20.72
C VAL A 167 10.11 0.87 -21.59
N TRP A 168 10.00 1.18 -22.88
CA TRP A 168 9.44 0.28 -23.88
C TRP A 168 10.55 -0.52 -24.55
N HIS A 169 10.52 -1.85 -24.38
CA HIS A 169 11.55 -2.75 -24.92
C HIS A 169 11.26 -3.17 -26.36
N ARG A 170 9.99 -3.12 -26.76
CA ARG A 170 9.51 -3.41 -28.11
C ARG A 170 8.09 -2.89 -28.28
N ASP A 171 7.65 -2.83 -29.53
CA ASP A 171 6.26 -2.55 -29.86
C ASP A 171 5.39 -3.81 -29.77
N LEU A 172 4.20 -3.63 -29.19
CA LEU A 172 3.08 -4.55 -29.29
C LEU A 172 2.01 -3.85 -30.13
N LYS A 173 1.46 -4.53 -31.14
CA LYS A 173 0.38 -3.98 -31.99
C LYS A 173 -0.96 -3.96 -31.22
N SER A 174 -1.01 -3.18 -30.16
CA SER A 174 -2.17 -3.00 -29.26
C SER A 174 -2.70 -1.59 -29.42
N ALA A 175 -3.93 -1.48 -29.93
CA ALA A 175 -4.58 -0.19 -30.09
C ALA A 175 -4.82 0.47 -28.72
N LEU A 176 -5.04 -0.33 -27.66
CA LEU A 176 -5.20 0.19 -26.32
C LEU A 176 -3.92 0.87 -25.81
N LEU A 177 -2.75 0.26 -25.99
CA LEU A 177 -1.50 0.87 -25.51
C LEU A 177 -1.23 2.22 -26.19
N ASP A 178 -1.51 2.33 -27.48
CA ASP A 178 -1.38 3.60 -28.21
C ASP A 178 -2.36 4.67 -27.68
N GLN A 179 -3.61 4.27 -27.41
CA GLN A 179 -4.61 5.15 -26.79
C GLN A 179 -4.19 5.58 -25.39
N LEU A 180 -3.68 4.66 -24.57
CA LEU A 180 -3.26 4.93 -23.19
C LEU A 180 -2.08 5.89 -23.13
N ARG A 181 -1.07 5.70 -23.99
CA ARG A 181 0.04 6.64 -24.15
C ARG A 181 -0.46 8.03 -24.53
N SER A 182 -1.34 8.11 -25.52
CA SER A 182 -1.90 9.38 -26.01
C SER A 182 -2.76 10.09 -24.97
N ALA A 183 -3.49 9.34 -24.15
CA ALA A 183 -4.34 9.86 -23.09
C ALA A 183 -3.56 10.26 -21.83
N SER A 184 -2.30 9.84 -21.69
CA SER A 184 -1.50 10.12 -20.50
C SER A 184 -0.56 11.32 -20.70
N GLU A 185 -0.14 11.91 -19.59
CA GLU A 185 0.77 13.05 -19.55
C GLU A 185 2.06 12.68 -18.81
N ARG A 186 3.16 13.37 -19.13
CA ARG A 186 4.48 13.20 -18.49
C ARG A 186 5.08 11.79 -18.61
N ASP A 187 4.63 11.01 -19.60
CA ASP A 187 5.04 9.61 -19.76
C ASP A 187 4.80 8.76 -18.50
N GLU A 188 3.72 9.08 -17.77
CA GLU A 188 3.27 8.33 -16.60
C GLU A 188 1.97 7.58 -16.92
N VAL A 189 1.64 6.53 -16.17
CA VAL A 189 0.29 5.92 -16.18
C VAL A 189 -0.20 5.69 -14.76
N SER A 190 -1.50 5.79 -14.52
CA SER A 190 -2.11 5.50 -13.22
C SER A 190 -2.15 3.99 -12.99
N ILE A 191 -1.94 3.55 -11.74
CA ILE A 191 -2.12 2.16 -11.32
C ILE A 191 -2.87 2.07 -9.99
N ARG A 192 -3.91 1.21 -9.96
CA ARG A 192 -4.62 0.78 -8.75
C ARG A 192 -4.31 -0.69 -8.50
N LEU A 193 -3.98 -1.03 -7.26
CA LEU A 193 -3.81 -2.39 -6.76
C LEU A 193 -4.77 -2.58 -5.58
N SER A 194 -5.70 -3.52 -5.69
CA SER A 194 -6.60 -3.90 -4.61
C SER A 194 -6.24 -5.32 -4.15
N THR A 195 -5.93 -5.46 -2.87
CA THR A 195 -5.42 -6.69 -2.27
C THR A 195 -6.39 -7.23 -1.22
N TYR A 196 -6.63 -8.54 -1.21
CA TYR A 196 -7.46 -9.20 -0.18
C TYR A 196 -7.16 -10.70 -0.09
N GLY A 197 -7.74 -11.37 0.90
CA GLY A 197 -7.68 -12.83 1.03
C GLY A 197 -6.28 -13.37 1.35
N TYR A 198 -5.53 -12.60 2.14
CA TYR A 198 -4.14 -12.91 2.49
C TYR A 198 -4.04 -14.15 3.38
N GLN A 199 -3.09 -15.04 3.08
CA GLN A 199 -2.89 -16.29 3.81
C GLN A 199 -1.80 -16.14 4.89
N GLN A 200 -2.19 -15.67 6.07
CA GLN A 200 -1.29 -15.49 7.21
C GLN A 200 -0.99 -16.79 7.98
N ARG A 201 -1.70 -17.89 7.67
CA ARG A 201 -1.60 -19.14 8.45
C ARG A 201 -0.55 -20.07 7.85
N VAL A 202 0.57 -20.25 8.56
CA VAL A 202 1.67 -21.14 8.12
C VAL A 202 1.23 -22.62 8.05
N LYS A 203 0.41 -23.09 9.00
CA LYS A 203 -0.05 -24.49 9.06
C LYS A 203 -1.55 -24.62 9.30
N LYS A 204 -2.25 -25.45 8.53
CA LYS A 204 -3.64 -25.87 8.77
C LYS A 204 -3.67 -27.35 9.12
N ASN A 205 -4.22 -27.70 10.28
CA ASN A 205 -4.28 -29.09 10.79
C ASN A 205 -2.92 -29.82 10.77
N GLY A 206 -1.85 -29.11 11.17
CA GLY A 206 -0.49 -29.63 11.19
C GLY A 206 0.25 -29.64 9.85
N VAL A 207 -0.44 -29.36 8.73
CA VAL A 207 0.15 -29.34 7.38
C VAL A 207 0.47 -27.92 6.95
N LEU A 208 1.62 -27.71 6.31
CA LEU A 208 2.01 -26.41 5.74
C LEU A 208 0.99 -25.94 4.71
N VAL A 209 0.63 -24.67 4.76
CA VAL A 209 -0.24 -24.03 3.76
C VAL A 209 0.64 -23.56 2.60
N PRO A 210 0.47 -24.08 1.37
CA PRO A 210 1.35 -23.74 0.26
C PRO A 210 1.24 -22.27 -0.17
N ASP A 211 0.08 -21.65 0.05
CA ASP A 211 -0.18 -20.25 -0.26
C ASP A 211 0.17 -19.29 0.90
N PHE A 212 0.86 -19.73 1.96
CA PHE A 212 1.30 -18.83 3.03
C PHE A 212 2.06 -17.62 2.48
N GLY A 213 1.67 -16.41 2.90
CA GLY A 213 2.24 -15.17 2.41
C GLY A 213 1.68 -14.70 1.06
N TYR A 214 0.69 -15.37 0.49
CA TYR A 214 0.02 -14.93 -0.74
C TYR A 214 -1.39 -14.41 -0.46
N GLY A 215 -1.84 -13.48 -1.30
CA GLY A 215 -3.22 -13.03 -1.38
C GLY A 215 -3.64 -12.78 -2.82
N ILE A 216 -4.89 -12.35 -3.02
CA ILE A 216 -5.46 -12.01 -4.33
C ILE A 216 -5.12 -10.56 -4.65
N LEU A 217 -4.73 -10.31 -5.91
CA LEU A 217 -4.45 -8.99 -6.44
C LEU A 217 -5.37 -8.71 -7.63
N LEU A 218 -6.12 -7.60 -7.53
CA LEU A 218 -6.81 -6.96 -8.64
C LEU A 218 -6.04 -5.70 -9.01
N GLY A 219 -5.73 -5.55 -10.29
CA GLY A 219 -4.94 -4.44 -10.80
C GLY A 219 -5.64 -3.73 -11.94
N ASN A 220 -5.54 -2.40 -11.98
CA ASN A 220 -6.07 -1.59 -13.07
C ASN A 220 -5.05 -0.52 -13.46
N ILE A 221 -4.80 -0.37 -14.76
CA ILE A 221 -3.93 0.68 -15.32
C ILE A 221 -4.75 1.56 -16.25
N GLY A 222 -4.67 2.87 -16.06
CA GLY A 222 -5.37 3.88 -16.84
C GLY A 222 -4.55 5.17 -16.96
N PRO A 223 -5.12 6.25 -17.52
CA PRO A 223 -4.35 7.44 -17.86
C PRO A 223 -3.86 8.22 -16.64
N ALA A 224 -2.70 8.84 -16.80
CA ALA A 224 -2.14 9.79 -15.86
C ALA A 224 -2.32 11.24 -16.36
N LYS A 225 -2.88 12.11 -15.53
CA LYS A 225 -3.05 13.56 -15.76
C LYS A 225 -2.37 14.37 -14.68
N ALA A 226 -1.58 15.37 -15.08
CA ALA A 226 -0.77 16.19 -14.19
C ALA A 226 -1.57 17.02 -13.18
N SER A 227 -2.82 17.34 -13.50
CA SER A 227 -3.71 18.17 -12.67
C SER A 227 -4.51 17.41 -11.63
N GLN A 228 -4.39 16.09 -11.58
CA GLN A 228 -5.20 15.22 -10.73
C GLN A 228 -4.30 14.51 -9.69
N PRO A 229 -4.84 14.11 -8.53
CA PRO A 229 -4.07 13.43 -7.48
C PRO A 229 -3.41 12.14 -7.97
N ARG A 230 -2.31 11.74 -7.33
CA ARG A 230 -1.58 10.51 -7.64
C ARG A 230 -2.04 9.33 -6.79
N SER A 231 -2.37 9.58 -5.52
CA SER A 231 -2.65 8.54 -4.51
C SER A 231 -4.12 8.18 -4.34
N PHE A 232 -5.04 8.89 -4.98
CA PHE A 232 -6.48 8.61 -4.95
C PHE A 232 -7.20 9.22 -6.16
N ILE A 233 -8.50 8.96 -6.29
CA ILE A 233 -9.36 9.59 -7.29
C ILE A 233 -10.12 10.74 -6.65
N LEU A 234 -9.92 11.95 -7.15
CA LEU A 234 -10.84 13.06 -6.87
C LEU A 234 -12.09 12.86 -7.73
N GLY A 235 -13.14 12.32 -7.13
CA GLY A 235 -14.33 11.89 -7.83
C GLY A 235 -15.54 11.85 -6.88
N ARG A 236 -16.46 10.94 -7.15
CA ARG A 236 -17.67 10.72 -6.34
C ARG A 236 -17.35 9.70 -5.26
N ARG A 237 -17.42 10.07 -3.99
CA ARG A 237 -16.95 9.22 -2.88
C ARG A 237 -18.10 8.72 -2.01
N PHE A 238 -18.27 7.41 -1.96
CA PHE A 238 -19.25 6.70 -1.13
C PHE A 238 -18.63 6.33 0.20
N MET A 239 -19.27 6.76 1.29
CA MET A 239 -18.77 6.62 2.66
C MET A 239 -19.93 6.19 3.55
N PRO A 240 -19.92 4.96 4.09
CA PRO A 240 -20.88 4.57 5.10
C PRO A 240 -20.82 5.51 6.31
N THR A 241 -21.98 5.79 6.89
CA THR A 241 -22.11 6.60 8.11
C THR A 241 -22.16 5.75 9.38
N THR A 242 -22.07 4.43 9.21
CA THR A 242 -22.04 3.42 10.27
C THR A 242 -20.68 2.72 10.29
N SER A 243 -20.34 2.14 11.44
CA SER A 243 -19.15 1.31 11.59
C SER A 243 -19.49 -0.03 12.23
N ASN A 244 -18.69 -1.05 11.93
CA ASN A 244 -18.78 -2.35 12.61
C ASN A 244 -18.06 -2.30 13.99
N GLY A 245 -18.04 -3.44 14.69
CA GLY A 245 -17.33 -3.56 15.97
C GLY A 245 -15.80 -3.47 15.88
N ALA A 246 -15.22 -3.57 14.69
CA ALA A 246 -13.79 -3.37 14.42
C ALA A 246 -13.45 -1.92 14.05
N GLY A 247 -14.44 -1.03 13.98
CA GLY A 247 -14.27 0.37 13.58
C GLY A 247 -14.17 0.60 12.07
N ASP A 248 -14.36 -0.43 11.23
CA ASP A 248 -14.42 -0.26 9.78
C ASP A 248 -15.71 0.49 9.41
N LEU A 249 -15.60 1.46 8.49
CA LEU A 249 -16.76 2.15 7.90
C LEU A 249 -17.48 1.23 6.91
N VAL A 250 -18.60 0.65 7.35
CA VAL A 250 -19.38 -0.35 6.61
C VAL A 250 -20.87 -0.11 6.86
N SER A 251 -21.68 -0.19 5.80
CA SER A 251 -23.14 -0.06 5.89
C SER A 251 -23.81 -1.29 6.51
N GLY A 252 -25.10 -1.19 6.87
CA GLY A 252 -25.87 -2.30 7.44
C GLY A 252 -25.92 -3.56 6.56
N ASN A 253 -25.79 -3.41 5.23
CA ASN A 253 -25.71 -4.50 4.27
C ASN A 253 -24.28 -4.88 3.85
N GLY A 254 -23.28 -4.44 4.62
CA GLY A 254 -21.90 -4.89 4.46
C GLY A 254 -21.11 -4.19 3.35
N ILE A 255 -21.55 -3.02 2.85
CA ILE A 255 -20.84 -2.29 1.80
C ILE A 255 -19.85 -1.32 2.44
N GLY A 256 -18.58 -1.41 2.03
CA GLY A 256 -17.49 -0.54 2.48
C GLY A 256 -17.43 0.79 1.74
N CYS A 257 -16.32 1.52 1.95
CA CYS A 257 -16.07 2.78 1.21
C CYS A 257 -15.53 2.52 -0.20
N PHE A 258 -15.93 3.35 -1.15
CA PHE A 258 -15.43 3.27 -2.51
C PHE A 258 -15.59 4.59 -3.28
N SER A 259 -14.93 4.67 -4.43
CA SER A 259 -14.94 5.85 -5.30
C SER A 259 -15.59 5.52 -6.65
N SER A 260 -16.18 6.53 -7.27
CA SER A 260 -16.62 6.49 -8.65
C SER A 260 -16.26 7.78 -9.38
N PHE A 261 -16.40 7.77 -10.70
CA PHE A 261 -16.12 8.89 -11.58
C PHE A 261 -17.23 8.99 -12.63
N VAL A 262 -17.85 10.17 -12.73
CA VAL A 262 -18.82 10.46 -13.77
C VAL A 262 -18.05 11.03 -14.95
N ASP A 263 -17.94 10.24 -16.02
CA ASP A 263 -17.31 10.66 -17.25
C ASP A 263 -18.36 11.26 -18.18
N GLU A 264 -18.37 12.59 -18.26
CA GLU A 264 -19.30 13.32 -19.11
C GLU A 264 -19.02 13.14 -20.61
N GLN A 265 -17.76 12.85 -20.98
CA GLN A 265 -17.36 12.71 -22.39
C GLN A 265 -17.89 11.39 -22.97
N THR A 266 -17.79 10.31 -22.19
CA THR A 266 -18.33 9.01 -22.60
C THR A 266 -19.77 8.79 -22.14
N GLY A 267 -20.30 9.68 -21.31
CA GLY A 267 -21.63 9.55 -20.72
C GLY A 267 -21.72 8.29 -19.88
N SER A 268 -20.79 8.10 -18.94
CA SER A 268 -20.71 6.89 -18.12
C SER A 268 -20.44 7.16 -16.64
N LEU A 269 -20.93 6.28 -15.77
CA LEU A 269 -20.55 6.20 -14.36
C LEU A 269 -19.58 5.03 -14.20
N ASN A 270 -18.34 5.34 -13.81
CA ASN A 270 -17.29 4.35 -13.56
C ASN A 270 -17.15 4.15 -12.06
N VAL A 271 -17.42 2.96 -11.55
CA VAL A 271 -17.47 2.66 -10.10
C VAL A 271 -16.40 1.64 -9.76
N ASP A 272 -15.59 1.93 -8.74
CA ASP A 272 -14.66 0.97 -8.17
C ASP A 272 -15.35 0.11 -7.11
N LEU A 273 -15.66 -1.14 -7.45
CA LEU A 273 -16.19 -2.14 -6.51
C LEU A 273 -15.12 -3.15 -6.06
N SER A 274 -13.84 -2.89 -6.36
CA SER A 274 -12.73 -3.80 -6.03
C SER A 274 -12.51 -3.93 -4.52
N ASN A 275 -12.95 -2.93 -3.73
CA ASN A 275 -12.95 -2.94 -2.27
C ASN A 275 -14.28 -2.51 -1.62
N ALA A 276 -15.40 -2.66 -2.32
CA ALA A 276 -16.71 -2.19 -1.85
C ALA A 276 -17.60 -3.29 -1.28
N LEU A 277 -17.52 -4.50 -1.85
CA LEU A 277 -18.47 -5.59 -1.56
C LEU A 277 -17.88 -6.62 -0.57
N PRO A 278 -18.71 -7.18 0.32
CA PRO A 278 -18.28 -8.16 1.31
C PRO A 278 -17.89 -9.49 0.63
N LEU A 279 -17.04 -10.25 1.31
CA LEU A 279 -16.52 -11.53 0.84
C LEU A 279 -17.02 -12.69 1.72
N GLY A 280 -17.46 -13.75 1.06
CA GLY A 280 -17.87 -15.00 1.67
C GLY A 280 -16.77 -16.06 1.63
N GLU A 281 -17.20 -17.33 1.58
CA GLU A 281 -16.29 -18.47 1.52
C GLU A 281 -15.35 -18.39 0.30
N GLY A 282 -14.09 -18.77 0.50
CA GLY A 282 -13.08 -18.76 -0.55
C GLY A 282 -12.72 -17.36 -1.06
N TYR A 283 -13.02 -16.30 -0.31
CA TYR A 283 -12.85 -14.90 -0.70
C TYR A 283 -13.58 -14.54 -2.00
N LYS A 284 -14.76 -15.13 -2.20
CA LYS A 284 -15.67 -14.78 -3.30
C LYS A 284 -16.65 -13.72 -2.85
N ILE A 285 -17.18 -12.92 -3.78
CA ILE A 285 -18.22 -11.93 -3.46
C ILE A 285 -19.38 -12.61 -2.72
N ALA A 286 -19.68 -12.12 -1.52
CA ALA A 286 -20.78 -12.64 -0.73
C ALA A 286 -22.11 -12.23 -1.38
N PRO A 287 -23.12 -13.12 -1.40
CA PRO A 287 -24.47 -12.71 -1.77
C PRO A 287 -24.95 -11.62 -0.83
N VAL A 288 -25.39 -10.49 -1.37
CA VAL A 288 -26.12 -9.50 -0.58
C VAL A 288 -27.53 -10.03 -0.35
N SER A 289 -27.97 -10.04 0.91
CA SER A 289 -29.32 -10.44 1.28
C SER A 289 -30.35 -9.47 0.69
N GLY A 290 -31.52 -9.96 0.27
CA GLY A 290 -32.62 -9.11 -0.25
C GLY A 290 -32.66 -9.00 -1.77
N GLN A 291 -33.27 -7.92 -2.27
CA GLN A 291 -33.42 -7.65 -3.70
C GLN A 291 -32.08 -7.18 -4.34
N PRO A 292 -31.94 -7.22 -5.67
CA PRO A 292 -30.76 -6.71 -6.35
C PRO A 292 -30.46 -5.24 -5.99
N LEU A 293 -29.18 -4.94 -5.80
CA LEU A 293 -28.69 -3.59 -5.55
C LEU A 293 -28.72 -2.76 -6.85
N GLN A 294 -29.06 -1.47 -6.73
CA GLN A 294 -29.09 -0.53 -7.84
C GLN A 294 -28.33 0.74 -7.49
N PHE A 295 -27.55 1.25 -8.44
CA PHE A 295 -27.08 2.64 -8.39
C PHE A 295 -28.28 3.58 -8.57
N ALA A 296 -28.29 4.67 -7.83
CA ALA A 296 -29.35 5.66 -7.86
C ALA A 296 -28.83 7.08 -7.68
N VAL A 297 -29.61 8.04 -8.16
CA VAL A 297 -29.53 9.45 -7.75
C VAL A 297 -30.58 9.70 -6.69
N LEU A 298 -30.19 10.25 -5.55
CA LEU A 298 -31.11 10.74 -4.53
C LEU A 298 -31.63 12.13 -4.93
N LEU A 299 -32.95 12.32 -4.87
CA LEU A 299 -33.56 13.59 -5.28
C LEU A 299 -33.49 14.66 -4.18
N ASP A 300 -33.40 14.21 -2.93
CA ASP A 300 -33.18 15.02 -1.74
C ASP A 300 -31.80 14.71 -1.11
N GLU A 301 -31.01 15.75 -0.86
CA GLU A 301 -29.68 15.65 -0.25
C GLU A 301 -29.72 15.26 1.24
N SER A 302 -30.85 15.52 1.90
CA SER A 302 -31.06 15.28 3.33
C SER A 302 -31.24 13.79 3.67
N VAL A 303 -31.56 12.97 2.67
CA VAL A 303 -31.77 11.53 2.82
C VAL A 303 -30.51 10.86 3.37
N THR A 304 -30.65 10.19 4.52
CA THR A 304 -29.52 9.51 5.18
C THR A 304 -29.34 8.09 4.65
N GLN A 305 -28.22 7.47 5.01
CA GLN A 305 -28.10 6.02 4.94
C GLN A 305 -29.23 5.36 5.76
N ASP A 306 -29.63 4.16 5.35
CA ASP A 306 -30.65 3.31 5.96
C ASP A 306 -32.08 3.89 5.91
N ALA A 307 -32.26 5.06 5.27
CA ALA A 307 -33.58 5.62 5.03
C ALA A 307 -34.38 4.77 4.03
N GLU A 308 -35.67 4.60 4.29
CA GLU A 308 -36.62 4.08 3.32
C GLU A 308 -37.12 5.21 2.41
N LEU A 309 -37.10 4.96 1.12
CA LEU A 309 -37.54 5.87 0.07
C LEU A 309 -38.77 5.31 -0.63
N THR A 310 -39.68 6.19 -0.99
CA THR A 310 -40.69 5.88 -2.01
C THR A 310 -40.08 5.98 -3.40
N LYS A 311 -40.79 5.47 -4.41
CA LYS A 311 -40.38 5.54 -5.82
C LYS A 311 -40.05 6.96 -6.33
N ASP A 312 -40.60 7.99 -5.70
CA ASP A 312 -40.43 9.39 -6.09
C ASP A 312 -39.24 10.05 -5.38
N GLY A 313 -38.55 9.32 -4.48
CA GLY A 313 -37.39 9.80 -3.73
C GLY A 313 -36.04 9.61 -4.43
N TYR A 314 -36.00 8.78 -5.49
CA TYR A 314 -34.76 8.46 -6.20
C TYR A 314 -34.98 8.18 -7.69
N ILE A 315 -33.90 8.21 -8.47
CA ILE A 315 -33.88 7.76 -9.86
C ILE A 315 -32.88 6.61 -9.96
N ALA A 316 -33.36 5.41 -10.33
CA ALA A 316 -32.49 4.27 -10.61
C ALA A 316 -31.64 4.53 -11.86
N LEU A 317 -30.34 4.25 -11.76
CA LEU A 317 -29.36 4.38 -12.84
C LEU A 317 -29.06 3.04 -13.51
N GLY A 318 -29.01 1.97 -12.74
CA GLY A 318 -28.69 0.62 -13.21
C GLY A 318 -28.32 -0.32 -12.07
N ASN A 319 -28.18 -1.60 -12.37
CA ASN A 319 -27.84 -2.60 -11.35
C ASN A 319 -26.37 -2.51 -10.94
N VAL A 320 -26.10 -2.77 -9.66
CA VAL A 320 -24.74 -3.02 -9.15
C VAL A 320 -24.35 -4.44 -9.52
N ASP A 321 -23.22 -4.60 -10.22
CA ASP A 321 -22.68 -5.92 -10.55
C ASP A 321 -22.00 -6.52 -9.32
N GLN A 322 -22.61 -7.58 -8.79
CA GLN A 322 -22.17 -8.31 -7.60
C GLN A 322 -21.56 -9.66 -7.98
N THR A 323 -21.20 -9.86 -9.25
CA THR A 323 -20.63 -11.12 -9.72
C THR A 323 -19.14 -11.19 -9.42
N GLN A 324 -18.63 -12.41 -9.26
CA GLN A 324 -17.20 -12.64 -9.18
C GLN A 324 -16.48 -12.25 -10.49
N ASN A 325 -17.17 -12.34 -11.64
CA ASN A 325 -16.59 -12.01 -12.94
C ASN A 325 -16.16 -10.53 -13.01
N LEU A 326 -16.89 -9.61 -12.38
CA LEU A 326 -16.47 -8.21 -12.29
C LEU A 326 -15.08 -8.09 -11.64
N GLN A 327 -14.85 -8.83 -10.55
CA GLN A 327 -13.57 -8.85 -9.86
C GLN A 327 -12.50 -9.53 -10.74
N ASP A 328 -12.77 -10.76 -11.19
CA ASP A 328 -11.78 -11.62 -11.83
C ASP A 328 -11.38 -11.15 -13.25
N ILE A 329 -12.27 -10.46 -13.98
CA ILE A 329 -12.07 -10.03 -15.38
C ILE A 329 -11.89 -8.52 -15.53
N GLU A 330 -12.65 -7.70 -14.80
CA GLU A 330 -12.61 -6.23 -14.91
C GLU A 330 -11.92 -5.53 -13.75
N GLY A 331 -11.24 -6.30 -12.88
CA GLY A 331 -10.49 -5.76 -11.75
C GLY A 331 -11.38 -5.04 -10.73
N GLY A 332 -12.66 -5.41 -10.65
CA GLY A 332 -13.66 -4.81 -9.77
C GLY A 332 -14.25 -3.50 -10.28
N LEU A 333 -13.97 -3.07 -11.52
CA LEU A 333 -14.44 -1.78 -12.03
C LEU A 333 -15.68 -1.92 -12.91
N GLN A 334 -16.82 -1.41 -12.43
CA GLN A 334 -18.04 -1.40 -13.22
C GLN A 334 -18.16 -0.09 -14.01
N SER A 335 -18.52 -0.19 -15.29
CA SER A 335 -18.85 0.99 -16.11
C SER A 335 -20.32 0.93 -16.53
N LEU A 336 -21.11 1.89 -16.08
CA LEU A 336 -22.53 2.00 -16.37
C LEU A 336 -22.77 3.14 -17.37
N PRO A 337 -23.28 2.85 -18.59
CA PRO A 337 -23.71 3.90 -19.50
C PRO A 337 -24.81 4.76 -18.88
N LEU A 338 -24.65 6.07 -18.97
CA LEU A 338 -25.61 7.08 -18.54
C LEU A 338 -26.14 7.84 -19.77
N PRO A 339 -27.33 7.48 -20.27
CA PRO A 339 -28.04 8.27 -21.27
C PRO A 339 -28.12 9.75 -20.85
N GLY A 340 -28.12 10.66 -21.83
CA GLY A 340 -27.97 12.10 -21.57
C GLY A 340 -28.98 12.68 -20.56
N ASN A 341 -30.21 12.16 -20.52
CA ASN A 341 -31.20 12.56 -19.53
C ASN A 341 -30.82 12.15 -18.09
N LEU A 342 -30.19 10.99 -17.89
CA LEU A 342 -29.70 10.54 -16.57
C LEU A 342 -28.40 11.24 -16.19
N LEU A 343 -27.49 11.48 -17.14
CA LEU A 343 -26.25 12.21 -16.88
C LEU A 343 -26.53 13.60 -16.28
N GLN A 344 -27.52 14.33 -16.80
CA GLN A 344 -27.93 15.62 -16.22
C GLN A 344 -28.50 15.50 -14.81
N LYS A 345 -29.11 14.38 -14.44
CA LYS A 345 -29.69 14.16 -13.10
C LYS A 345 -28.63 13.90 -12.04
N VAL A 346 -27.47 13.36 -12.43
CA VAL A 346 -26.35 13.04 -11.52
C VAL A 346 -25.58 14.29 -11.07
N ARG A 347 -25.62 15.37 -11.85
CA ARG A 347 -24.88 16.61 -11.56
C ARG A 347 -25.41 17.28 -10.29
N GLY A 348 -24.50 17.52 -9.34
CA GLY A 348 -24.82 18.20 -8.08
C GLY A 348 -25.82 17.48 -7.18
N LYS A 349 -26.07 16.19 -7.39
CA LYS A 349 -27.00 15.38 -6.59
C LYS A 349 -26.30 14.15 -6.03
N PRO A 350 -26.63 13.70 -4.80
CA PRO A 350 -25.98 12.54 -4.21
C PRO A 350 -26.28 11.26 -4.99
N LEU A 351 -25.25 10.47 -5.21
CA LEU A 351 -25.36 9.11 -5.67
C LEU A 351 -25.49 8.17 -4.47
N ALA A 352 -26.21 7.07 -4.70
CA ALA A 352 -26.44 6.02 -3.72
C ALA A 352 -26.42 4.64 -4.37
N ILE A 353 -26.20 3.63 -3.54
CA ILE A 353 -26.67 2.28 -3.79
C ILE A 353 -27.94 2.09 -2.97
N VAL A 354 -29.01 1.67 -3.62
CA VAL A 354 -30.30 1.36 -3.00
C VAL A 354 -30.66 -0.10 -3.21
N GLN A 355 -31.50 -0.63 -2.33
CA GLN A 355 -32.07 -1.97 -2.45
C GLN A 355 -33.59 -1.88 -2.39
N ALA A 356 -34.27 -2.45 -3.38
CA ALA A 356 -35.73 -2.48 -3.38
C ALA A 356 -36.25 -3.24 -2.16
N VAL A 357 -37.26 -2.69 -1.48
CA VAL A 357 -37.92 -3.34 -0.34
C VAL A 357 -38.96 -4.35 -0.83
N ASP A 358 -39.75 -3.95 -1.84
CA ASP A 358 -40.84 -4.73 -2.41
C ASP A 358 -41.11 -4.33 -3.88
N GLY A 359 -42.26 -4.77 -4.43
CA GLY A 359 -42.70 -4.41 -5.79
C GLY A 359 -43.33 -3.02 -5.93
N SER A 360 -43.44 -2.22 -4.86
CA SER A 360 -44.07 -0.89 -4.88
C SER A 360 -43.17 0.21 -5.47
N GLY A 361 -41.89 -0.11 -5.69
CA GLY A 361 -40.85 0.85 -6.03
C GLY A 361 -40.24 1.56 -4.82
N SER A 362 -40.54 1.10 -3.61
CA SER A 362 -39.87 1.56 -2.39
C SER A 362 -38.49 0.91 -2.27
N ALA A 363 -37.51 1.65 -1.73
CA ALA A 363 -36.14 1.19 -1.61
C ALA A 363 -35.46 1.70 -0.34
N THR A 364 -34.55 0.92 0.22
CA THR A 364 -33.68 1.32 1.33
C THR A 364 -32.36 1.86 0.77
N VAL A 365 -31.88 2.98 1.33
CA VAL A 365 -30.55 3.52 1.00
C VAL A 365 -29.47 2.73 1.71
N CYS A 366 -28.80 1.84 0.97
CA CYS A 366 -27.76 0.99 1.53
C CYS A 366 -26.48 1.76 1.88
N VAL A 367 -26.00 2.56 0.94
CA VAL A 367 -24.84 3.44 1.11
C VAL A 367 -25.00 4.61 0.15
N ARG A 368 -24.49 5.77 0.53
CA ARG A 368 -24.53 6.97 -0.31
C ARG A 368 -23.20 7.70 -0.28
N GLU A 369 -23.04 8.64 -1.20
CA GLU A 369 -21.98 9.62 -1.10
C GLU A 369 -22.03 10.37 0.22
N ALA A 370 -20.85 10.81 0.68
CA ALA A 370 -20.71 11.58 1.91
C ALA A 370 -21.77 12.70 2.01
N PRO A 371 -22.28 13.03 3.22
CA PRO A 371 -23.18 14.16 3.42
C PRO A 371 -22.68 15.43 2.72
N HIS A 372 -23.60 16.13 2.06
CA HIS A 372 -23.31 17.30 1.20
C HIS A 372 -22.32 17.08 0.05
N GLY A 373 -21.86 15.84 -0.17
CA GLY A 373 -20.88 15.49 -1.19
C GLY A 373 -19.46 15.91 -0.87
N LEU A 374 -19.18 16.36 0.37
CA LEU A 374 -17.89 16.94 0.74
C LEU A 374 -16.81 15.86 0.87
N GLU A 375 -15.67 16.10 0.22
CA GLU A 375 -14.45 15.30 0.33
C GLU A 375 -13.26 16.24 0.50
N VAL A 376 -12.36 15.91 1.43
CA VAL A 376 -11.03 16.55 1.51
C VAL A 376 -9.98 15.49 1.81
N ARG A 377 -8.96 15.40 0.95
CA ARG A 377 -7.90 14.39 1.04
C ARG A 377 -6.55 14.95 0.62
N ALA A 378 -5.52 14.63 1.41
CA ALA A 378 -4.14 14.87 1.03
C ALA A 378 -3.71 13.88 -0.09
N ASP A 379 -2.82 14.30 -0.98
CA ASP A 379 -2.22 13.41 -1.99
C ASP A 379 -1.18 12.50 -1.31
N ALA A 380 0.03 13.02 -1.07
CA ALA A 380 0.96 12.41 -0.13
C ALA A 380 0.46 12.66 1.30
N PHE A 381 0.50 11.62 2.13
CA PHE A 381 -0.03 11.68 3.50
C PHE A 381 0.88 11.01 4.53
N THR A 382 1.99 10.43 4.10
CA THR A 382 3.02 9.88 4.98
C THR A 382 4.35 10.56 4.70
N PHE A 383 5.06 10.99 5.74
CA PHE A 383 6.31 11.74 5.58
C PHE A 383 7.35 11.32 6.60
N LYS A 384 8.62 11.41 6.21
CA LYS A 384 9.78 11.34 7.11
C LYS A 384 10.53 12.66 7.01
N LEU A 385 10.71 13.32 8.15
CA LEU A 385 11.44 14.57 8.28
C LEU A 385 12.69 14.33 9.11
N ASP A 386 13.79 15.01 8.75
CA ASP A 386 15.06 14.76 9.39
C ASP A 386 15.76 16.06 9.82
N PRO A 387 15.78 16.39 11.12
CA PRO A 387 16.53 17.54 11.64
C PRO A 387 18.03 17.52 11.33
N ASN A 388 18.58 16.36 10.97
CA ASN A 388 19.99 16.20 10.62
C ASN A 388 20.30 16.53 9.15
N ASP A 389 19.28 16.78 8.32
CA ASP A 389 19.38 17.22 6.93
C ASP A 389 18.32 18.30 6.67
N LEU A 390 18.77 19.56 6.56
CA LEU A 390 17.88 20.70 6.37
C LEU A 390 16.95 20.58 5.14
N VAL A 391 17.36 19.84 4.10
CA VAL A 391 16.54 19.61 2.91
C VAL A 391 15.45 18.58 3.22
N GLN A 392 15.78 17.53 3.97
CA GLN A 392 14.82 16.48 4.35
C GLN A 392 13.95 16.86 5.55
N ASN A 393 14.31 17.87 6.34
CA ASN A 393 13.47 18.37 7.45
C ASN A 393 12.25 19.19 7.01
N ARG A 394 12.04 19.33 5.70
CA ARG A 394 10.93 20.09 5.13
C ARG A 394 10.38 19.38 3.89
N THR A 395 9.07 19.25 3.82
CA THR A 395 8.36 18.69 2.68
C THR A 395 7.11 19.48 2.35
N GLN A 396 6.43 19.12 1.27
CA GLN A 396 5.17 19.73 0.86
C GLN A 396 4.18 18.66 0.44
N THR A 397 2.90 18.95 0.66
CA THR A 397 1.81 18.15 0.10
C THR A 397 0.67 19.04 -0.36
N SER A 398 -0.18 18.44 -1.20
CA SER A 398 -1.41 19.07 -1.69
C SER A 398 -2.60 18.36 -1.08
N LEU A 399 -3.56 19.13 -0.60
CA LEU A 399 -4.88 18.67 -0.20
C LEU A 399 -5.86 19.07 -1.29
N TYR A 400 -6.69 18.13 -1.73
CA TYR A 400 -7.76 18.39 -2.67
C TYR A 400 -9.08 18.36 -1.93
N ALA A 401 -9.90 19.37 -2.17
CA ALA A 401 -11.26 19.48 -1.68
C ALA A 401 -12.23 19.41 -2.84
N ALA A 402 -13.30 18.64 -2.70
CA ALA A 402 -14.34 18.52 -3.69
C ALA A 402 -15.74 18.44 -3.07
N ARG A 403 -16.74 18.72 -3.89
CA ARG A 403 -18.16 18.47 -3.64
C ARG A 403 -18.73 17.69 -4.81
N TYR A 404 -19.18 16.46 -4.57
CA TYR A 404 -19.69 15.56 -5.61
C TYR A 404 -18.71 15.42 -6.79
N GLY A 405 -17.42 15.29 -6.49
CA GLY A 405 -16.34 15.14 -7.48
C GLY A 405 -15.90 16.44 -8.16
N GLU A 406 -16.62 17.54 -7.96
CA GLU A 406 -16.23 18.84 -8.50
C GLU A 406 -15.35 19.61 -7.50
N PRO A 407 -14.29 20.30 -7.97
CA PRO A 407 -13.43 21.10 -7.11
C PRO A 407 -14.15 22.12 -6.23
N CYS A 408 -13.80 22.16 -4.94
CA CYS A 408 -14.29 23.14 -3.98
C CYS A 408 -13.30 24.30 -3.83
N ALA A 409 -13.52 25.38 -4.58
CA ALA A 409 -12.67 26.57 -4.53
C ALA A 409 -12.82 27.39 -3.23
N HIS A 410 -11.75 28.07 -2.84
CA HIS A 410 -11.67 29.04 -1.74
C HIS A 410 -12.10 28.52 -0.35
N GLN A 411 -12.06 27.22 -0.13
CA GLN A 411 -12.38 26.60 1.15
C GLN A 411 -11.19 26.66 2.08
N LYS A 412 -11.42 27.05 3.33
CA LYS A 412 -10.41 27.02 4.38
C LYS A 412 -10.33 25.63 4.98
N LEU A 413 -9.12 25.18 5.31
CA LEU A 413 -8.85 23.91 5.96
C LEU A 413 -8.26 24.15 7.35
N ASP A 414 -8.66 23.32 8.31
CA ASP A 414 -8.11 23.28 9.66
C ASP A 414 -7.30 22.00 9.87
N PHE A 415 -6.23 22.10 10.66
CA PHE A 415 -5.31 21.02 10.99
C PHE A 415 -5.13 20.93 12.50
N TRP A 416 -5.08 19.72 13.05
CA TRP A 416 -4.84 19.53 14.48
C TRP A 416 -4.11 18.22 14.75
N ILE A 417 -3.21 18.26 15.72
CA ILE A 417 -2.47 17.09 16.20
C ILE A 417 -3.26 16.46 17.35
N GLY A 418 -3.33 15.13 17.37
CA GLY A 418 -3.95 14.40 18.47
C GLY A 418 -3.23 14.64 19.80
N SER A 419 -3.93 14.46 20.92
CA SER A 419 -3.31 14.51 22.24
C SER A 419 -2.18 13.46 22.36
N PRO A 420 -1.14 13.73 23.19
CA PRO A 420 -0.12 12.73 23.48
C PRO A 420 -0.74 11.47 24.07
N ALA A 421 -0.45 10.33 23.46
CA ALA A 421 -0.93 9.03 23.92
C ALA A 421 -0.01 7.89 23.44
N PRO A 422 0.18 6.84 24.24
CA PRO A 422 0.71 5.57 23.73
C PRO A 422 -0.32 4.87 22.84
N ASP A 423 0.15 4.08 21.89
CA ASP A 423 -0.71 3.22 21.07
C ASP A 423 -0.84 1.83 21.69
N TYR A 424 -1.92 1.60 22.43
CA TYR A 424 -2.22 0.27 22.99
C TYR A 424 -2.87 -0.68 21.97
N SER A 425 -3.38 -0.16 20.85
CA SER A 425 -4.20 -0.94 19.92
C SER A 425 -3.37 -1.95 19.12
N ASN A 426 -2.12 -1.60 18.83
CA ASN A 426 -1.17 -2.43 18.08
C ASN A 426 -0.18 -3.19 18.98
N THR A 427 -0.34 -3.16 20.31
CA THR A 427 0.59 -3.79 21.26
C THR A 427 -0.13 -4.77 22.20
N PRO A 428 -0.60 -5.92 21.69
CA PRO A 428 -1.31 -6.89 22.52
C PRO A 428 -0.44 -7.41 23.67
N ALA A 429 -1.09 -7.78 24.77
CA ALA A 429 -0.45 -8.48 25.87
C ALA A 429 -0.46 -10.00 25.63
N SER A 430 0.59 -10.68 26.08
CA SER A 430 0.66 -12.15 26.09
C SER A 430 -0.23 -12.71 27.21
N GLY A 431 -0.91 -13.82 26.95
CA GLY A 431 -1.75 -14.50 27.95
C GLY A 431 -0.95 -15.12 29.11
N LYS A 432 0.31 -15.50 28.87
CA LYS A 432 1.24 -15.98 29.89
C LYS A 432 1.85 -14.80 30.64
N ALA A 433 1.76 -14.85 31.98
CA ALA A 433 2.43 -13.89 32.86
C ALA A 433 3.94 -13.85 32.58
N GLY A 434 4.48 -12.64 32.43
CA GLY A 434 5.90 -12.41 32.14
C GLY A 434 6.32 -12.59 30.69
N ALA A 435 5.43 -13.04 29.79
CA ALA A 435 5.74 -13.16 28.35
C ALA A 435 5.34 -11.91 27.53
N THR A 436 4.83 -10.87 28.19
CA THR A 436 4.57 -9.57 27.55
C THR A 436 5.86 -8.75 27.58
N PRO A 437 6.26 -8.09 26.48
CA PRO A 437 7.46 -7.25 26.48
C PRO A 437 7.47 -6.23 27.61
N ARG A 438 8.63 -6.10 28.26
CA ARG A 438 8.82 -5.27 29.48
C ARG A 438 9.08 -3.80 29.18
N ALA A 439 9.53 -3.46 27.97
CA ALA A 439 9.77 -2.08 27.59
C ALA A 439 8.48 -1.25 27.68
N LEU A 440 8.62 0.01 28.10
CA LEU A 440 7.50 0.96 28.18
C LEU A 440 7.06 1.35 26.79
N LEU A 441 5.75 1.51 26.56
CA LEU A 441 5.24 1.98 25.27
C LEU A 441 5.67 3.43 25.02
N PRO A 442 6.10 3.78 23.78
CA PRO A 442 6.36 5.16 23.41
C PRO A 442 5.09 6.00 23.44
N VAL A 443 5.25 7.32 23.61
CA VAL A 443 4.13 8.27 23.56
C VAL A 443 4.21 9.08 22.26
N ASN A 444 3.15 9.04 21.46
CA ASN A 444 3.08 9.74 20.19
C ASN A 444 2.69 11.22 20.36
N ASN A 445 2.86 12.02 19.30
CA ASN A 445 2.50 13.44 19.24
C ASN A 445 3.22 14.40 20.22
N VAL A 446 4.33 13.99 20.86
CA VAL A 446 5.06 14.79 21.86
C VAL A 446 6.58 14.56 21.73
N PRO A 447 7.44 15.59 21.86
CA PRO A 447 7.16 17.01 22.12
C PRO A 447 6.48 17.71 20.95
N GLY A 448 6.07 18.97 21.10
CA GLY A 448 5.66 19.79 19.96
C GLY A 448 6.84 20.13 19.02
N GLY A 449 6.60 20.91 17.97
CA GLY A 449 7.64 21.44 17.09
C GLY A 449 7.41 21.23 15.60
N LEU A 450 6.45 20.37 15.22
CA LEU A 450 5.99 20.24 13.85
C LEU A 450 5.21 21.49 13.43
N GLN A 451 5.55 22.07 12.28
CA GLN A 451 4.93 23.27 11.73
C GLN A 451 4.25 22.97 10.39
N LEU A 452 3.02 23.47 10.21
CA LEU A 452 2.29 23.44 8.94
C LEU A 452 2.14 24.88 8.44
N THR A 453 2.58 25.15 7.21
CA THR A 453 2.54 26.50 6.63
C THR A 453 1.82 26.48 5.27
N PRO A 454 0.80 27.33 5.06
CA PRO A 454 0.16 28.19 6.07
C PRO A 454 -0.63 27.37 7.11
N GLU A 455 -0.78 27.90 8.33
CA GLU A 455 -1.55 27.24 9.40
C GLU A 455 -3.03 27.06 9.03
N ARG A 456 -3.56 27.99 8.22
CA ARG A 456 -4.90 27.93 7.64
C ARG A 456 -4.78 27.96 6.14
N ALA A 457 -4.62 26.79 5.54
CA ALA A 457 -4.56 26.65 4.10
C ALA A 457 -5.93 26.93 3.47
N GLN A 458 -5.91 27.52 2.28
CA GLN A 458 -7.11 27.78 1.49
C GLN A 458 -6.95 27.15 0.11
N THR A 459 -8.01 26.54 -0.40
CA THR A 459 -8.02 25.94 -1.73
C THR A 459 -8.07 27.00 -2.83
N ASP A 460 -7.38 26.73 -3.93
CA ASP A 460 -7.42 27.52 -5.17
C ASP A 460 -8.68 27.21 -6.01
N GLU A 461 -8.78 27.78 -7.21
CA GLU A 461 -9.87 27.54 -8.18
C GLU A 461 -10.05 26.05 -8.56
N ARG A 462 -9.00 25.24 -8.38
CA ARG A 462 -9.01 23.81 -8.67
C ARG A 462 -9.27 22.98 -7.41
N GLY A 463 -9.70 23.61 -6.32
CA GLY A 463 -9.95 22.94 -5.06
C GLY A 463 -8.68 22.43 -4.38
N VAL A 464 -7.50 22.96 -4.73
CA VAL A 464 -6.22 22.48 -4.20
C VAL A 464 -5.66 23.47 -3.19
N ALA A 465 -5.35 23.00 -1.98
CA ALA A 465 -4.59 23.72 -0.99
C ALA A 465 -3.19 23.09 -0.87
N ARG A 466 -2.13 23.91 -0.86
CA ARG A 466 -0.76 23.42 -0.65
C ARG A 466 -0.28 23.81 0.72
N ILE A 467 0.34 22.86 1.41
CA ILE A 467 0.98 23.09 2.70
C ILE A 467 2.43 22.63 2.65
N ALA A 468 3.30 23.37 3.34
CA ALA A 468 4.63 22.92 3.73
C ALA A 468 4.56 22.34 5.14
N ILE A 469 5.22 21.20 5.33
CA ILE A 469 5.38 20.55 6.64
C ILE A 469 6.86 20.67 7.00
N THR A 470 7.17 21.26 8.14
CA THR A 470 8.54 21.51 8.60
C THR A 470 8.72 20.93 10.00
N GLY A 471 9.77 20.13 10.19
CA GLY A 471 10.13 19.59 11.49
C GLY A 471 10.87 20.64 12.34
N PRO A 472 11.03 20.39 13.64
CA PRO A 472 11.85 21.25 14.49
C PRO A 472 13.32 21.21 14.07
N GLU A 473 14.08 22.25 14.40
CA GLU A 473 15.53 22.33 14.12
C GLU A 473 16.33 21.25 14.84
N SER A 474 15.85 20.79 15.99
CA SER A 474 16.40 19.66 16.72
C SER A 474 15.28 18.84 17.35
N MET A 475 15.45 17.53 17.38
CA MET A 475 14.58 16.59 18.07
C MET A 475 15.45 15.76 19.01
N GLY A 476 15.06 15.61 20.27
CA GLY A 476 15.71 14.64 21.15
C GLY A 476 15.41 13.21 20.71
N ASN A 477 15.48 12.26 21.64
CA ASN A 477 15.01 10.89 21.43
C ASN A 477 13.79 10.63 22.33
N PRO A 478 12.61 11.21 22.01
CA PRO A 478 11.44 11.16 22.90
C PRO A 478 10.87 9.75 23.08
N ARG A 479 11.11 8.85 22.12
CA ARG A 479 10.68 7.43 22.20
C ARG A 479 11.74 6.51 22.81
N GLY A 480 12.90 7.03 23.19
CA GLY A 480 13.95 6.33 23.93
C GLY A 480 14.75 5.31 23.10
N TYR A 481 14.09 4.32 22.51
CA TYR A 481 14.72 3.21 21.80
C TYR A 481 14.31 3.10 20.32
N ILE A 482 13.37 3.93 19.86
CA ILE A 482 13.00 4.10 18.44
C ILE A 482 13.55 5.43 17.94
N ASP A 483 14.12 5.44 16.72
CA ASP A 483 14.63 6.69 16.15
C ASP A 483 13.50 7.61 15.69
N GLY A 484 13.34 8.73 16.39
CA GLY A 484 12.40 9.79 16.02
C GLY A 484 11.08 9.74 16.77
N GLN A 485 10.11 10.50 16.25
CA GLN A 485 8.80 10.74 16.85
C GLN A 485 7.72 10.70 15.77
N LEU A 486 6.64 9.97 16.04
CA LEU A 486 5.45 9.97 15.19
C LEU A 486 4.48 11.10 15.58
N TYR A 487 4.02 11.83 14.57
CA TYR A 487 2.94 12.82 14.64
C TYR A 487 1.81 12.42 13.71
N VAL A 488 0.58 12.43 14.23
CA VAL A 488 -0.64 12.20 13.45
C VAL A 488 -1.44 13.50 13.42
N VAL A 489 -1.44 14.15 12.25
CA VAL A 489 -2.17 15.39 12.00
C VAL A 489 -3.50 15.06 11.31
N SER A 490 -4.59 15.38 11.99
CA SER A 490 -5.92 15.39 11.39
C SER A 490 -6.13 16.67 10.59
N TYR A 491 -6.94 16.61 9.54
CA TYR A 491 -7.30 17.76 8.72
C TYR A 491 -8.75 17.66 8.24
N ASN A 492 -9.43 18.79 8.10
CA ASN A 492 -10.76 18.84 7.48
C ASN A 492 -11.06 20.26 6.96
N PHE A 493 -12.25 20.46 6.38
CA PHE A 493 -12.81 21.79 6.16
C PHE A 493 -12.91 22.54 7.48
N ALA A 494 -12.57 23.84 7.46
CA ALA A 494 -12.71 24.70 8.61
C ALA A 494 -14.19 25.01 8.91
N GLY A 495 -14.55 25.07 10.19
CA GLY A 495 -15.93 25.33 10.64
C GLY A 495 -16.77 24.06 10.82
N GLY A 496 -18.11 24.19 10.71
CA GLY A 496 -19.05 23.12 11.07
C GLY A 496 -19.39 22.10 9.97
N ASN A 497 -19.05 22.38 8.71
CA ASN A 497 -19.36 21.50 7.59
C ASN A 497 -18.15 20.62 7.26
N THR A 498 -17.98 19.53 8.00
CA THR A 498 -16.85 18.61 7.82
C THR A 498 -17.16 17.49 6.83
N ALA A 499 -16.12 17.01 6.14
CA ALA A 499 -16.20 15.78 5.36
C ALA A 499 -16.07 14.55 6.27
N ILE A 500 -16.79 13.48 5.94
CA ILE A 500 -16.54 12.15 6.51
C ILE A 500 -15.24 11.61 5.92
N GLN A 501 -14.37 11.10 6.78
CA GLN A 501 -13.07 10.55 6.43
C GLN A 501 -12.95 9.13 6.95
N GLN A 502 -12.19 8.28 6.25
CA GLN A 502 -11.72 7.02 6.83
C GLN A 502 -10.85 7.32 8.07
N PRO A 503 -10.82 6.45 9.08
CA PRO A 503 -10.00 6.65 10.29
C PRO A 503 -8.52 6.97 9.98
N TYR A 504 -8.00 6.41 8.89
CA TYR A 504 -6.60 6.56 8.45
C TYR A 504 -6.36 7.68 7.43
N ASP A 505 -7.37 8.44 7.02
CA ASP A 505 -7.19 9.64 6.18
C ASP A 505 -6.62 10.79 7.05
N LYS A 506 -5.35 10.63 7.45
CA LYS A 506 -4.55 11.55 8.29
C LYS A 506 -3.23 11.86 7.62
N LEU A 507 -2.54 12.92 8.04
CA LEU A 507 -1.12 13.05 7.73
C LEU A 507 -0.34 12.36 8.86
N ALA A 508 0.44 11.34 8.52
CA ALA A 508 1.34 10.66 9.45
C ALA A 508 2.79 11.10 9.16
N ILE A 509 3.46 11.68 10.14
CA ILE A 509 4.80 12.26 9.98
C ILE A 509 5.72 11.68 11.03
N VAL A 510 6.80 11.04 10.59
CA VAL A 510 7.94 10.70 11.44
C VAL A 510 8.94 11.85 11.38
N VAL A 511 9.34 12.38 12.53
CA VAL A 511 10.48 13.30 12.65
C VAL A 511 11.62 12.55 13.33
N PHE A 512 12.73 12.34 12.64
CA PHE A 512 13.87 11.62 13.21
C PHE A 512 14.54 12.38 14.37
N SER A 513 15.22 11.64 15.25
CA SER A 513 16.01 12.22 16.34
C SER A 513 17.22 12.95 15.77
N THR A 514 17.61 14.06 16.38
CA THR A 514 18.93 14.65 16.16
C THR A 514 20.00 13.68 16.66
N PHE A 515 20.96 13.37 15.80
CA PHE A 515 22.04 12.42 16.08
C PHE A 515 23.36 12.87 15.45
N PRO A 516 24.51 12.75 16.16
CA PRO A 516 24.63 12.43 17.58
C PRO A 516 23.94 13.47 18.45
N ALA A 517 23.54 13.09 19.66
CA ALA A 517 23.10 14.09 20.63
C ALA A 517 24.28 15.03 20.97
N ARG A 518 23.98 16.26 21.41
CA ARG A 518 24.99 17.32 21.62
C ARG A 518 26.20 16.89 22.48
N ASP A 519 25.96 16.00 23.44
CA ASP A 519 26.95 15.55 24.41
C ASP A 519 27.45 14.11 24.14
N GLU A 520 27.07 13.50 23.03
CA GLU A 520 27.55 12.17 22.63
C GLU A 520 28.89 12.28 21.87
N PRO A 521 29.98 11.66 22.37
CA PRO A 521 31.30 11.76 21.75
C PRO A 521 31.46 10.79 20.57
N ILE A 522 30.62 10.92 19.55
CA ILE A 522 30.64 10.08 18.35
C ILE A 522 31.33 10.82 17.20
N ASP A 523 32.45 10.27 16.73
CA ASP A 523 33.10 10.71 15.49
C ASP A 523 32.38 10.07 14.30
N LEU A 524 31.58 10.85 13.57
CA LEU A 524 30.84 10.37 12.41
C LEU A 524 31.72 10.01 11.21
N ASP A 525 32.94 10.54 11.12
CA ASP A 525 33.87 10.25 10.03
C ASP A 525 34.69 8.98 10.34
N ASN A 526 34.99 8.75 11.62
CA ASN A 526 35.69 7.55 12.10
C ASN A 526 34.92 6.82 13.21
N PRO A 527 33.69 6.35 12.94
CA PRO A 527 32.89 5.69 13.95
C PRO A 527 33.54 4.36 14.37
N ARG A 528 33.40 4.05 15.65
CA ARG A 528 33.88 2.80 16.25
C ARG A 528 32.78 1.75 16.20
N TRP A 529 33.16 0.52 16.52
CA TRP A 529 32.20 -0.59 16.59
C TRP A 529 31.11 -0.32 17.62
N GLU A 530 31.48 0.23 18.78
CA GLU A 530 30.56 0.55 19.87
C GLU A 530 29.50 1.58 19.48
N ASP A 531 29.81 2.45 18.52
CA ASP A 531 28.88 3.48 18.04
C ASP A 531 27.83 2.89 17.07
N VAL A 532 28.19 1.85 16.30
CA VAL A 532 27.28 1.20 15.31
C VAL A 532 26.58 -0.05 15.84
N GLN A 533 27.17 -0.73 16.83
CA GLN A 533 26.69 -2.02 17.34
C GLN A 533 25.24 -1.95 17.84
N PRO A 534 24.76 -0.91 18.54
CA PRO A 534 23.36 -0.85 18.99
C PRO A 534 22.36 -0.90 17.84
N ILE A 535 22.65 -0.23 16.71
CA ILE A 535 21.78 -0.24 15.53
C ILE A 535 21.78 -1.62 14.86
N LEU A 536 22.96 -2.24 14.74
CA LEU A 536 23.09 -3.56 14.14
C LEU A 536 22.49 -4.67 15.03
N GLN A 537 22.54 -4.51 16.36
CA GLN A 537 21.85 -5.37 17.31
C GLN A 537 20.33 -5.26 17.17
N GLN A 538 19.80 -4.04 17.10
CA GLN A 538 18.36 -3.83 16.90
C GLN A 538 17.90 -4.44 15.56
N TYR A 539 18.69 -4.30 14.51
CA TYR A 539 18.43 -5.00 13.24
C TYR A 539 18.40 -6.53 13.41
N ALA A 540 19.40 -7.09 14.08
CA ALA A 540 19.47 -8.53 14.34
C ALA A 540 18.27 -9.04 15.16
N ASN A 541 17.76 -8.23 16.08
CA ASN A 541 16.58 -8.48 16.90
C ASN A 541 15.30 -8.52 16.04
N LEU A 542 15.08 -7.49 15.21
CA LEU A 542 13.84 -7.30 14.45
C LEU A 542 13.73 -8.13 13.16
N TYR A 543 14.86 -8.64 12.64
CA TYR A 543 14.90 -9.41 11.39
C TYR A 543 15.60 -10.77 11.57
N PRO A 544 14.96 -11.74 12.25
CA PRO A 544 15.47 -13.10 12.46
C PRO A 544 15.94 -13.83 11.20
N VAL A 545 15.29 -13.57 10.06
CA VAL A 545 15.70 -14.15 8.77
C VAL A 545 17.15 -13.82 8.41
N MET A 546 17.64 -12.68 8.90
CA MET A 546 19.04 -12.27 8.74
C MET A 546 19.89 -12.85 9.86
N SER A 547 19.56 -12.57 11.12
CA SER A 547 20.42 -12.96 12.25
C SER A 547 20.54 -14.45 12.47
N GLN A 548 19.49 -15.22 12.18
CA GLN A 548 19.47 -16.67 12.33
C GLN A 548 19.67 -17.40 10.99
N GLY A 549 19.22 -16.80 9.88
CA GLY A 549 19.21 -17.44 8.57
C GLY A 549 20.42 -17.14 7.67
N LEU A 550 21.07 -15.97 7.83
CA LEU A 550 22.10 -15.50 6.91
C LEU A 550 23.33 -14.92 7.64
N PHE A 551 23.19 -13.74 8.23
CA PHE A 551 24.26 -12.97 8.87
C PHE A 551 23.76 -12.29 10.14
N ASP A 552 24.38 -12.64 11.27
CA ASP A 552 24.18 -11.95 12.53
C ASP A 552 25.08 -10.71 12.63
N PHE A 553 24.58 -9.59 12.13
CA PHE A 553 25.34 -8.32 12.14
C PHE A 553 25.49 -7.70 13.54
N SER A 554 24.88 -8.26 14.58
CA SER A 554 25.18 -7.86 15.96
C SER A 554 26.61 -8.21 16.39
N LYS A 555 27.31 -9.05 15.61
CA LYS A 555 28.69 -9.49 15.84
C LYS A 555 29.65 -8.77 14.91
N GLN A 556 30.67 -8.13 15.50
CA GLN A 556 31.64 -7.30 14.76
C GLN A 556 32.31 -8.06 13.60
N GLU A 557 32.80 -9.26 13.86
CA GLU A 557 33.52 -10.05 12.84
C GLU A 557 32.63 -10.36 11.62
N VAL A 558 31.34 -10.62 11.86
CA VAL A 558 30.36 -10.90 10.79
C VAL A 558 30.10 -9.61 10.00
N ALA A 559 29.79 -8.51 10.69
CA ALA A 559 29.58 -7.20 10.08
C ALA A 559 30.79 -6.76 9.25
N ASP A 560 32.00 -6.86 9.80
CA ASP A 560 33.25 -6.49 9.13
C ASP A 560 33.56 -7.39 7.93
N SER A 561 33.20 -8.67 8.00
CA SER A 561 33.33 -9.59 6.86
C SER A 561 32.38 -9.25 5.71
N ALA A 562 31.23 -8.64 6.03
CA ALA A 562 30.18 -8.26 5.10
C ALA A 562 30.25 -6.77 4.66
N ALA A 563 31.29 -6.04 5.07
CA ALA A 563 31.37 -4.58 4.97
C ALA A 563 31.01 -4.01 3.58
N PHE A 564 31.41 -4.66 2.49
CA PHE A 564 31.06 -4.20 1.14
C PHE A 564 29.54 -4.26 0.86
N VAL A 565 28.87 -5.38 1.18
CA VAL A 565 27.40 -5.49 0.98
C VAL A 565 26.70 -4.48 1.86
N MET A 566 27.12 -4.37 3.13
CA MET A 566 26.55 -3.40 4.06
C MET A 566 26.70 -1.97 3.55
N HIS A 567 27.90 -1.57 3.15
CA HIS A 567 28.13 -0.26 2.54
C HIS A 567 27.26 -0.06 1.28
N PHE A 568 27.14 -1.08 0.42
CA PHE A 568 26.30 -1.01 -0.78
C PHE A 568 24.83 -0.75 -0.44
N VAL A 569 24.22 -1.55 0.45
CA VAL A 569 22.79 -1.43 0.79
C VAL A 569 22.48 -0.16 1.58
N PHE A 570 23.36 0.25 2.51
CA PHE A 570 23.18 1.51 3.24
C PHE A 570 23.34 2.73 2.33
N ASN A 571 24.05 2.64 1.22
CA ASN A 571 24.26 3.77 0.30
C ASN A 571 23.13 3.94 -0.73
N LYS A 572 22.12 3.06 -0.76
CA LYS A 572 20.99 3.13 -1.71
C LYS A 572 19.93 4.16 -1.32
N THR A 573 19.21 4.70 -2.30
CA THR A 573 18.09 5.64 -2.03
C THR A 573 16.90 4.92 -1.37
N ILE A 574 15.95 5.68 -0.81
CA ILE A 574 14.83 5.11 -0.06
C ILE A 574 13.94 4.17 -0.90
N ASP A 575 13.82 4.49 -2.19
CA ASP A 575 13.01 3.76 -3.16
C ASP A 575 13.77 2.62 -3.85
N ASP A 576 15.03 2.35 -3.49
CA ASP A 576 15.78 1.23 -4.07
C ASP A 576 15.42 -0.08 -3.33
N PRO A 577 15.05 -1.16 -4.05
CA PRO A 577 14.70 -2.43 -3.41
C PRO A 577 15.88 -3.11 -2.69
N ASP A 578 17.13 -2.78 -3.03
CA ASP A 578 18.33 -3.26 -2.32
C ASP A 578 18.53 -2.55 -0.97
N GLN A 579 17.87 -1.40 -0.76
CA GLN A 579 17.99 -0.70 0.52
C GLN A 579 17.32 -1.52 1.62
N MET A 580 18.02 -1.73 2.74
CA MET A 580 17.51 -2.52 3.87
C MET A 580 16.26 -1.87 4.48
N PRO A 581 15.19 -2.62 4.79
CA PRO A 581 13.98 -2.09 5.42
C PRO A 581 14.25 -1.22 6.66
N VAL A 582 15.02 -1.74 7.63
CA VAL A 582 15.36 -1.01 8.87
C VAL A 582 16.05 0.33 8.63
N THR A 583 16.73 0.50 7.50
CA THR A 583 17.50 1.72 7.19
C THR A 583 16.63 2.85 6.70
N ARG A 584 15.38 2.53 6.34
CA ARG A 584 14.33 3.52 6.10
C ARG A 584 13.91 4.19 7.41
N ASP A 585 14.21 3.58 8.56
CA ASP A 585 13.84 4.05 9.90
C ASP A 585 15.04 4.66 10.65
N LEU A 586 16.07 5.08 9.92
CA LEU A 586 17.24 5.77 10.47
C LEU A 586 17.32 7.21 9.95
N SER A 587 17.63 8.13 10.85
CA SER A 587 18.16 9.46 10.50
C SER A 587 19.35 9.38 9.55
N ALA A 588 19.50 10.40 8.72
CA ALA A 588 20.57 10.58 7.74
C ALA A 588 21.96 10.50 8.40
N THR A 589 22.13 11.01 9.61
CA THR A 589 23.40 10.93 10.35
C THR A 589 23.69 9.55 10.90
N LYS A 590 22.70 8.81 11.44
CA LYS A 590 22.89 7.39 11.81
C LYS A 590 23.22 6.53 10.59
N ARG A 591 22.54 6.79 9.47
CA ARG A 591 22.84 6.13 8.20
C ARG A 591 24.24 6.47 7.70
N ARG A 592 24.67 7.74 7.77
CA ARG A 592 26.03 8.18 7.44
C ARG A 592 27.08 7.50 8.31
N MET A 593 26.82 7.37 9.60
CA MET A 593 27.69 6.66 10.55
C MET A 593 27.93 5.21 10.10
N LEU A 594 26.86 4.47 9.75
CA LEU A 594 26.99 3.10 9.25
C LEU A 594 27.79 3.05 7.93
N ILE A 595 27.51 3.94 6.99
CA ILE A 595 28.24 4.03 5.72
C ILE A 595 29.75 4.26 5.98
N ASN A 596 30.09 5.23 6.83
CA ASN A 596 31.47 5.56 7.15
C ASN A 596 32.17 4.42 7.91
N TYR A 597 31.49 3.75 8.84
CA TYR A 597 32.02 2.56 9.52
C TYR A 597 32.45 1.48 8.52
N PHE A 598 31.55 1.06 7.64
CA PHE A 598 31.85 -0.01 6.68
C PHE A 598 32.88 0.41 5.64
N ARG A 599 32.90 1.69 5.23
CA ARG A 599 33.99 2.25 4.41
C ARG A 599 35.34 2.13 5.10
N ASN A 600 35.42 2.47 6.39
CA ASN A 600 36.65 2.40 7.18
C ASN A 600 37.12 0.95 7.38
N VAL A 601 36.20 0.00 7.54
CA VAL A 601 36.53 -1.43 7.54
C VAL A 601 37.09 -1.88 6.18
N MET A 602 36.47 -1.48 5.07
CA MET A 602 36.96 -1.79 3.73
C MET A 602 38.37 -1.24 3.49
N ASN A 603 38.62 0.02 3.87
CA ASN A 603 39.93 0.66 3.74
C ASN A 603 41.01 -0.05 4.56
N ARG A 604 40.70 -0.47 5.80
CA ARG A 604 41.66 -1.16 6.67
C ARG A 604 41.93 -2.61 6.23
N THR A 605 40.92 -3.30 5.71
CA THR A 605 41.01 -4.74 5.38
C THR A 605 41.36 -5.04 3.92
N GLY A 606 41.25 -4.05 3.03
CA GLY A 606 41.45 -4.21 1.58
C GLY A 606 40.43 -5.14 0.91
N LYS A 607 39.31 -5.46 1.57
CA LYS A 607 38.26 -6.34 1.01
C LYS A 607 37.38 -5.55 0.04
N THR A 608 37.42 -5.91 -1.24
CA THR A 608 36.57 -5.36 -2.32
C THR A 608 35.57 -6.40 -2.84
N MET A 609 34.66 -5.98 -3.73
CA MET A 609 33.57 -6.78 -4.31
C MET A 609 33.99 -8.17 -4.82
N ASP A 610 35.20 -8.31 -5.38
CA ASP A 610 35.74 -9.56 -5.93
C ASP A 610 35.87 -10.69 -4.89
N ARG A 611 36.01 -10.37 -3.60
CA ARG A 611 36.06 -11.38 -2.53
C ARG A 611 34.67 -11.78 -2.02
N GLN A 612 33.60 -11.09 -2.41
CA GLN A 612 32.22 -11.45 -2.05
C GLN A 612 31.47 -12.26 -3.12
N VAL A 613 32.01 -12.38 -4.34
CA VAL A 613 31.60 -13.42 -5.29
C VAL A 613 31.75 -14.83 -4.67
N LEU A 614 32.62 -14.99 -3.66
CA LEU A 614 32.72 -16.20 -2.81
C LEU A 614 31.55 -16.37 -1.82
N PHE A 615 30.86 -15.29 -1.41
CA PHE A 615 29.68 -15.38 -0.54
C PHE A 615 28.43 -15.83 -1.30
N GLY A 616 28.30 -15.47 -2.58
CA GLY A 616 27.30 -16.08 -3.47
C GLY A 616 27.42 -17.61 -3.57
N LYS A 617 28.62 -18.15 -3.34
CA LYS A 617 28.86 -19.61 -3.26
C LYS A 617 28.51 -20.24 -1.90
N ARG A 618 28.27 -19.44 -0.85
CA ARG A 618 27.96 -19.87 0.53
C ARG A 618 26.50 -19.62 0.95
N CYS A 619 25.62 -19.23 0.02
CA CYS A 619 24.20 -19.11 0.31
C CYS A 619 23.64 -20.46 0.82
N PRO A 620 23.12 -20.55 2.06
CA PRO A 620 22.65 -21.81 2.65
C PRO A 620 21.49 -22.48 1.90
N LEU A 621 20.81 -21.73 1.02
CA LEU A 621 19.72 -22.24 0.18
C LEU A 621 20.19 -23.15 -0.97
N ARG A 622 21.51 -23.32 -1.17
CA ARG A 622 22.02 -24.23 -2.18
C ARG A 622 21.80 -25.71 -1.84
N GLU A 623 21.71 -26.06 -0.56
CA GLU A 623 21.40 -27.44 -0.14
C GLU A 623 19.91 -27.78 -0.27
N LEU A 624 19.03 -26.77 -0.36
CA LEU A 624 17.59 -26.92 -0.57
C LEU A 624 17.17 -26.88 -2.05
N ALA A 625 18.05 -26.39 -2.93
CA ALA A 625 17.87 -26.46 -4.38
C ALA A 625 18.65 -27.67 -4.88
N GLY A 626 17.92 -28.79 -5.08
CA GLY A 626 18.47 -30.08 -5.50
C GLY A 626 19.56 -30.01 -6.57
N ASP A 627 20.49 -30.95 -6.46
CA ASP A 627 21.73 -31.07 -7.22
C ASP A 627 21.55 -30.81 -8.73
N ARG A 628 21.94 -29.60 -9.17
CA ARG A 628 21.99 -29.22 -10.59
C ARG A 628 23.02 -30.05 -11.39
N GLY A 629 23.83 -30.89 -10.75
CA GLY A 629 24.72 -31.85 -11.39
C GLY A 629 24.03 -33.11 -11.92
N ALA A 630 22.77 -33.36 -11.56
CA ALA A 630 22.01 -34.55 -11.97
C ALA A 630 20.86 -34.29 -12.95
N ALA A 631 20.63 -33.04 -13.36
CA ALA A 631 19.60 -32.72 -14.36
C ALA A 631 20.19 -32.87 -15.78
N PRO A 632 19.70 -33.82 -16.61
CA PRO A 632 20.14 -33.91 -17.99
C PRO A 632 19.77 -32.61 -18.72
N ASP A 633 20.77 -32.12 -19.46
CA ASP A 633 20.76 -31.02 -20.40
C ASP A 633 19.35 -30.62 -20.92
N LEU A 634 18.80 -29.52 -20.37
CA LEU A 634 17.51 -28.94 -20.77
C LEU A 634 17.52 -28.39 -22.21
N THR A 635 18.64 -28.50 -22.93
CA THR A 635 18.71 -28.20 -24.36
C THR A 635 18.30 -29.39 -25.25
N GLY A 636 18.06 -30.59 -24.70
CA GLY A 636 17.73 -31.80 -25.45
C GLY A 636 16.23 -32.12 -25.64
N ILE A 637 15.33 -31.48 -24.89
CA ILE A 637 13.89 -31.86 -24.88
C ILE A 637 13.08 -31.15 -25.98
N ALA A 638 13.67 -30.14 -26.66
CA ALA A 638 13.02 -29.44 -27.77
C ALA A 638 13.09 -30.16 -29.14
N THR A 639 13.77 -31.31 -29.25
CA THR A 639 13.88 -32.04 -30.52
C THR A 639 13.88 -33.56 -30.33
N ARG A 640 12.69 -34.19 -30.40
CA ARG A 640 12.41 -35.34 -31.30
C ARG A 640 10.99 -35.88 -31.13
N ARG A 641 10.30 -35.90 -32.27
CA ARG A 641 9.05 -36.59 -32.56
C ARG A 641 9.36 -38.04 -32.96
N ILE A 642 8.41 -38.95 -32.69
CA ILE A 642 8.08 -40.19 -33.41
C ILE A 642 8.96 -41.44 -33.13
N GLY A 643 8.31 -42.53 -32.70
CA GLY A 643 8.56 -43.86 -33.30
C GLY A 643 8.69 -45.09 -32.39
N SER A 644 7.66 -45.96 -32.49
CA SER A 644 7.66 -47.45 -32.44
C SER A 644 8.00 -48.26 -31.18
N LYS A 645 6.97 -48.98 -30.72
CA LYS A 645 6.87 -50.44 -30.46
C LYS A 645 8.10 -51.17 -29.89
N SER A 646 7.92 -51.70 -28.69
CA SER A 646 7.80 -53.14 -28.39
C SER A 646 7.33 -53.33 -26.96
#